data_AF-A0A2E8D1S0-F1
#
_entry.id   AF-A0A2E8D1S0-F1
#
_cell.length_a   1.000
_cell.length_b   1.000
_cell.length_c   1.000
_cell.angle_alpha   90.00
_cell.angle_beta   90.00
_cell.angle_gamma   90.00
#
_symmetry.space_group_name_H-M   'P 1'
#
loop_
_entity.id
_entity.type
_entity.pdbx_description
1 polymer ?
#
loop_
_entity_poly.entity_id
_entity_poly.type
_entity_poly.pdbx_seq_one_letter_code
_entity_poly.pdbx_strand_id
1 'polypeptide(L)'
;MSNLHQQLWEFIYDLLPEDEEIAVRKRISSDPEVARAYSTVKLQTESVERASRFDTEQMEWTRPGESDQVPTPASQPAASSAWRTTANWLVGVAAAGLLCVMSSPLLISDSHRDVHVADNAEATAAPATVAPAPMRTVLVGSSKLNAEAVNTFAVRTTTPDGEPLETDVTVRFYDQKNDLAYEDMSRTDSSGTLSLELPSAFAKKAARIEVAPANASDFLSRPLEVSDAKQLTYLRLDRPLFQPGETVNYRSVTLSRLSFDADSETEVRYVVTGTAGDVLKSSEKIASTTDGVGVSEFALPEDAMDGSYAVVVQSPNDSFSEEWREFEVRRYRAPRFKQKLELAKDSYTNGEMVEAEFLAEYAAGGPIANAELKAEAYFGGEKLAIPEMKTDANGAAKLSFRVPDKLADNRASLSVTITDSNGDETISEDVPINLGKVNVHFYPEGGKLAAGLRNRLYFHSRDPHGEPTHIEGRIVDSADNAVADVATTHEGRGVTSFTPQTDAQYWFAIDKPVGIAQSIELPRADPEQRLVMQTGPGVFAASEPIELKLDTTSAETPLVVAGYCRGAMVGQLSIEKPDYEVAENGVASFAGRLVLAPDAQGVIRITVFDRSVTPMVPIAERLAYRKVRKALQVRLSGVQEKYTPGSSVELQVAVTDEDDSPVAATLGLSVVDDAVLNLGQDKSTRLPTYFHLLTDIADPQDMEDANFYLSSEEGAEQALDLLLGTQGWRRFVEVPSDHFLAARLDDLTDEFRYQQLRASSREEAGLAVIGDAFELPFVAEQQSNPQPAASQTAIIAQPKAKEPPFAVGMVLVVGGAGLLLLLAVLGLARTGLSFKLWVPSGAIAATALAIGLIWTQAPSYPAATAIAFHAASDEAKSEDQTDSERIEEAQLPSDGIDLFAGAESESAAAKGQVELQVQMESAERPAPEPAMQPRRNMAVAAGNAPSAAPSVAELPTSSDPAAPIESASRQRYTIDQPKAVAGGAGKQPKETRDTLIARDVQPGRFVRQYARLLGRSPGSSVTPTESAATIYWEPYVKLDASGTKTITFDLPRRETTYRAIVEAHGSGRLGAAETLIISRSGE
;
A
#
# COMPACT_ATOMS: atom_id res chain seq x y z
N MET A 1 -33.40 39.96 14.39
CA MET A 1 -32.06 39.39 14.63
C MET A 1 -30.94 40.42 14.46
N SER A 2 -30.79 41.10 13.31
CA SER A 2 -29.67 42.03 13.04
C SER A 2 -29.32 43.02 14.17
N ASN A 3 -30.31 43.73 14.73
CA ASN A 3 -30.07 44.68 15.83
C ASN A 3 -29.49 44.03 17.10
N LEU A 4 -29.93 42.81 17.47
CA LEU A 4 -29.33 42.04 18.57
C LEU A 4 -27.89 41.60 18.24
N HIS A 5 -27.65 41.16 17.01
CA HIS A 5 -26.32 40.75 16.56
C HIS A 5 -25.32 41.92 16.62
N GLN A 6 -25.73 43.11 16.17
CA GLN A 6 -24.93 44.34 16.31
C GLN A 6 -24.68 44.69 17.78
N GLN A 7 -25.71 44.70 18.63
CA GLN A 7 -25.56 45.00 20.07
C GLN A 7 -24.61 44.01 20.78
N LEU A 8 -24.51 42.76 20.30
CA LEU A 8 -23.57 41.76 20.82
C LEU A 8 -22.13 41.98 20.32
N TRP A 9 -21.92 42.44 19.09
CA TRP A 9 -20.60 42.88 18.62
C TRP A 9 -20.10 44.11 19.40
N GLU A 10 -20.99 45.09 19.63
CA GLU A 10 -20.70 46.28 20.41
C GLU A 10 -20.41 45.94 21.89
N PHE A 11 -21.10 44.94 22.45
CA PHE A 11 -20.80 44.39 23.79
C PHE A 11 -19.42 43.71 23.86
N ILE A 12 -19.01 42.96 22.84
CA ILE A 12 -17.73 42.23 22.84
C ILE A 12 -16.53 43.16 22.65
N TYR A 13 -16.67 44.24 21.88
CA TYR A 13 -15.64 45.26 21.71
C TYR A 13 -15.67 46.39 22.74
N ASP A 14 -16.45 46.26 23.82
CA ASP A 14 -16.55 47.23 24.92
C ASP A 14 -17.01 48.64 24.45
N LEU A 15 -17.92 48.67 23.46
CA LEU A 15 -18.45 49.88 22.80
C LEU A 15 -19.83 50.32 23.31
N LEU A 16 -20.50 49.52 24.15
CA LEU A 16 -21.81 49.85 24.72
C LEU A 16 -21.70 50.81 25.92
N PRO A 17 -22.73 51.66 26.16
CA PRO A 17 -22.92 52.32 27.46
C PRO A 17 -23.02 51.32 28.61
N GLU A 18 -22.47 51.67 29.78
CA GLU A 18 -22.41 50.81 30.98
C GLU A 18 -23.79 50.27 31.43
N ASP A 19 -24.87 51.04 31.23
CA ASP A 19 -26.24 50.63 31.54
C ASP A 19 -26.84 49.66 30.51
N GLU A 20 -26.46 49.77 29.23
CA GLU A 20 -26.80 48.77 28.21
C GLU A 20 -25.95 47.49 28.35
N GLU A 21 -24.67 47.63 28.68
CA GLU A 21 -23.71 46.53 28.91
C GLU A 21 -24.23 45.59 30.02
N ILE A 22 -24.64 46.15 31.16
CA ILE A 22 -25.29 45.41 32.26
C ILE A 22 -26.60 44.74 31.80
N ALA A 23 -27.41 45.40 30.97
CA ALA A 23 -28.66 44.84 30.46
C ALA A 23 -28.43 43.66 29.50
N VAL A 24 -27.43 43.76 28.61
CA VAL A 24 -27.01 42.70 27.68
C VAL A 24 -26.40 41.52 28.45
N ARG A 25 -25.48 41.77 29.39
CA ARG A 25 -24.89 40.74 30.27
C ARG A 25 -25.94 39.97 31.07
N LYS A 26 -27.00 40.65 31.53
CA LYS A 26 -28.14 40.02 32.20
C LYS A 26 -29.02 39.19 31.24
N ARG A 27 -29.19 39.61 29.99
CA ARG A 27 -29.92 38.82 28.97
C ARG A 27 -29.14 37.58 28.55
N ILE A 28 -27.83 37.68 28.29
CA ILE A 28 -26.94 36.54 27.97
C ILE A 28 -27.02 35.45 29.05
N SER A 29 -27.20 35.81 30.32
CA SER A 29 -27.28 34.87 31.45
C SER A 29 -28.70 34.39 31.80
N SER A 30 -29.75 34.83 31.09
CA SER A 30 -31.14 34.44 31.38
C SER A 30 -31.98 34.04 30.16
N ASP A 31 -31.53 34.33 28.95
CA ASP A 31 -32.20 34.02 27.68
C ASP A 31 -31.30 33.08 26.83
N PRO A 32 -31.69 31.80 26.65
CA PRO A 32 -30.90 30.83 25.90
C PRO A 32 -30.67 31.18 24.42
N GLU A 33 -31.55 31.96 23.78
CA GLU A 33 -31.34 32.39 22.39
C GLU A 33 -30.30 33.52 22.32
N VAL A 34 -30.33 34.46 23.26
CA VAL A 34 -29.30 35.49 23.39
C VAL A 34 -27.94 34.87 23.77
N ALA A 35 -27.93 33.85 24.64
CA ALA A 35 -26.71 33.13 25.00
C ALA A 35 -26.05 32.45 23.78
N ARG A 36 -26.85 31.77 22.93
CA ARG A 36 -26.39 31.18 21.67
C ARG A 36 -25.86 32.26 20.72
N ALA A 37 -26.64 33.32 20.49
CA ALA A 37 -26.23 34.42 19.61
C ALA A 37 -24.91 35.07 20.06
N TYR A 38 -24.72 35.26 21.37
CA TYR A 38 -23.47 35.76 21.94
C TYR A 38 -22.30 34.81 21.69
N SER A 39 -22.48 33.50 21.83
CA SER A 39 -21.44 32.51 21.54
C SER A 39 -21.02 32.53 20.06
N THR A 40 -21.97 32.69 19.13
CA THR A 40 -21.69 32.82 17.69
C THR A 40 -20.90 34.09 17.39
N VAL A 41 -21.29 35.24 17.94
CA VAL A 41 -20.57 36.50 17.72
C VAL A 41 -19.15 36.43 18.30
N LYS A 42 -18.98 35.87 19.52
CA LYS A 42 -17.67 35.71 20.16
C LYS A 42 -16.70 34.86 19.32
N LEU A 43 -17.18 33.76 18.75
CA LEU A 43 -16.38 32.93 17.83
C LEU A 43 -15.98 33.72 16.57
N GLN A 44 -16.91 34.48 15.98
CA GLN A 44 -16.60 35.36 14.84
C GLN A 44 -15.56 36.44 15.21
N THR A 45 -15.63 37.02 16.41
CA THR A 45 -14.61 37.95 16.91
C THR A 45 -13.24 37.29 17.05
N GLU A 46 -13.18 36.07 17.61
CA GLU A 46 -11.93 35.31 17.75
C GLU A 46 -11.30 34.95 16.40
N SER A 47 -12.11 34.66 15.38
CA SER A 47 -11.61 34.45 14.00
C SER A 47 -11.07 35.74 13.39
N VAL A 48 -11.72 36.90 13.63
CA VAL A 48 -11.23 38.21 13.18
C VAL A 48 -9.91 38.59 13.88
N GLU A 49 -9.79 38.34 15.19
CA GLU A 49 -8.51 38.49 15.91
C GLU A 49 -7.41 37.57 15.38
N ARG A 50 -7.76 36.34 14.98
CA ARG A 50 -6.80 35.35 14.47
C ARG A 50 -6.31 35.73 13.07
N ALA A 51 -7.21 36.20 12.21
CA ALA A 51 -6.89 36.77 10.91
C ALA A 51 -5.96 37.98 11.03
N SER A 52 -6.20 38.87 12.01
CA SER A 52 -5.34 40.05 12.24
C SER A 52 -3.93 39.75 12.80
N ARG A 53 -3.59 38.47 13.02
CA ARG A 53 -2.25 38.04 13.49
C ARG A 53 -1.39 37.43 12.37
N PHE A 54 -1.89 37.36 11.14
CA PHE A 54 -1.06 37.01 9.98
C PHE A 54 -0.30 38.24 9.48
N ASP A 55 1.03 38.16 9.52
CA ASP A 55 1.94 39.24 9.15
C ASP A 55 2.14 39.26 7.62
N THR A 56 1.15 39.80 6.89
CA THR A 56 1.23 39.96 5.42
C THR A 56 2.15 41.10 5.04
N GLU A 57 3.07 40.85 4.10
CA GLU A 57 3.95 41.89 3.54
C GLU A 57 3.13 43.08 3.01
N GLN A 58 3.57 44.30 3.32
CA GLN A 58 2.83 45.51 3.00
C GLN A 58 2.88 45.83 1.50
N MET A 59 1.84 45.44 0.76
CA MET A 59 1.58 45.97 -0.58
C MET A 59 1.25 47.47 -0.50
N GLU A 60 2.08 48.33 -1.12
CA GLU A 60 1.77 49.75 -1.26
C GLU A 60 0.61 49.99 -2.25
N TRP A 61 -0.57 50.33 -1.73
CA TRP A 61 -1.74 50.68 -2.54
C TRP A 61 -1.61 52.08 -3.16
N THR A 62 -1.21 52.15 -4.43
CA THR A 62 -1.31 53.37 -5.24
C THR A 62 -2.73 53.54 -5.79
N ARG A 63 -3.34 54.73 -5.57
CA ARG A 63 -4.71 55.03 -6.03
C ARG A 63 -4.72 55.53 -7.48
N PRO A 64 -5.57 54.98 -8.37
CA PRO A 64 -5.89 55.61 -9.65
C PRO A 64 -7.02 56.65 -9.49
N GLY A 65 -6.82 57.89 -9.95
CA GLY A 65 -7.89 58.90 -10.00
C GLY A 65 -7.47 60.37 -10.07
N GLU A 66 -7.33 60.87 -11.30
CA GLU A 66 -7.72 62.23 -11.74
C GLU A 66 -7.06 63.50 -11.13
N SER A 67 -6.10 64.09 -11.87
CA SER A 67 -6.10 65.54 -12.18
C SER A 67 -5.18 65.92 -13.37
N ASP A 68 -5.80 66.43 -14.44
CA ASP A 68 -5.33 67.45 -15.41
C ASP A 68 -3.93 67.44 -16.11
N GLN A 69 -4.01 67.17 -17.42
CA GLN A 69 -3.57 68.04 -18.55
C GLN A 69 -2.15 68.01 -19.16
N VAL A 70 -2.16 68.35 -20.46
CA VAL A 70 -1.12 68.20 -21.48
C VAL A 70 -0.67 69.60 -21.98
N PRO A 71 0.62 69.78 -22.31
CA PRO A 71 0.91 70.38 -23.62
C PRO A 71 2.14 69.78 -24.35
N THR A 72 1.95 69.54 -25.65
CA THR A 72 2.96 69.37 -26.72
C THR A 72 3.42 70.74 -27.27
N PRO A 73 4.33 70.86 -28.26
CA PRO A 73 5.47 70.00 -28.67
C PRO A 73 6.80 70.78 -28.95
N ALA A 74 7.85 70.03 -29.32
CA ALA A 74 8.94 70.39 -30.26
C ALA A 74 9.93 71.56 -29.98
N SER A 75 11.23 71.26 -29.99
CA SER A 75 12.21 71.75 -31.01
C SER A 75 13.66 71.28 -30.73
N GLN A 76 14.50 71.25 -31.77
CA GLN A 76 15.95 70.97 -31.69
C GLN A 76 16.78 72.26 -31.62
N PRO A 77 18.06 72.16 -31.19
CA PRO A 77 19.12 72.84 -31.94
C PRO A 77 20.42 72.03 -32.16
N ALA A 78 20.72 71.79 -33.45
CA ALA A 78 21.98 72.10 -34.17
C ALA A 78 23.41 71.75 -33.66
N ALA A 79 24.32 71.64 -34.65
CA ALA A 79 25.80 71.72 -34.59
C ALA A 79 26.55 70.58 -33.87
N SER A 80 27.15 69.61 -34.57
CA SER A 80 28.47 69.66 -35.24
C SER A 80 29.65 69.83 -34.27
N SER A 81 30.69 68.98 -34.29
CA SER A 81 31.60 68.84 -35.45
C SER A 81 32.19 67.42 -35.62
N ALA A 82 32.95 67.20 -36.69
CA ALA A 82 33.39 65.88 -37.15
C ALA A 82 34.88 65.56 -36.93
N TRP A 83 35.23 64.30 -37.20
CA TRP A 83 36.59 63.78 -37.46
C TRP A 83 37.57 63.62 -36.28
N ARG A 84 37.41 62.51 -35.56
CA ARG A 84 38.40 61.44 -35.27
C ARG A 84 37.60 60.34 -34.54
N THR A 85 37.51 59.07 -34.97
CA THR A 85 38.58 58.19 -35.49
C THR A 85 38.04 57.12 -36.48
N THR A 86 37.86 57.47 -37.76
CA THR A 86 37.47 56.54 -38.85
C THR A 86 38.62 55.61 -39.31
N ALA A 87 39.37 55.04 -38.36
CA ALA A 87 40.58 54.23 -38.60
C ALA A 87 40.43 52.74 -38.22
N ASN A 88 39.60 52.40 -37.21
CA ASN A 88 39.56 51.03 -36.68
C ASN A 88 38.68 50.06 -37.49
N TRP A 89 37.72 50.56 -38.28
CA TRP A 89 36.76 49.71 -39.00
C TRP A 89 37.31 49.08 -40.29
N LEU A 90 38.33 49.67 -40.92
CA LEU A 90 38.89 49.17 -42.19
C LEU A 90 39.82 47.95 -42.01
N VAL A 91 40.36 47.72 -40.81
CA VAL A 91 41.23 46.57 -40.54
C VAL A 91 40.43 45.27 -40.35
N GLY A 92 39.28 45.32 -39.68
CA GLY A 92 38.43 44.15 -39.46
C GLY A 92 37.83 43.59 -40.76
N VAL A 93 37.39 44.46 -41.68
CA VAL A 93 36.82 44.06 -42.97
C VAL A 93 37.87 43.40 -43.88
N ALA A 94 39.13 43.87 -43.84
CA ALA A 94 40.22 43.27 -44.60
C ALA A 94 40.57 41.84 -44.12
N ALA A 95 40.54 41.60 -42.80
CA ALA A 95 40.76 40.27 -42.23
C ALA A 95 39.65 39.26 -42.61
N ALA A 96 38.38 39.68 -42.58
CA ALA A 96 37.25 38.83 -42.99
C ALA A 96 37.31 38.47 -44.49
N GLY A 97 37.67 39.43 -45.35
CA GLY A 97 37.76 39.22 -46.79
C GLY A 97 38.80 38.17 -47.20
N LEU A 98 39.96 38.11 -46.53
CA LEU A 98 41.03 37.18 -46.89
C LEU A 98 40.68 35.71 -46.61
N LEU A 99 39.92 35.43 -45.55
CA LEU A 99 39.47 34.07 -45.21
C LEU A 99 38.43 33.53 -46.20
N CYS A 100 37.55 34.38 -46.71
CA CYS A 100 36.54 33.97 -47.70
C CYS A 100 37.14 33.68 -49.09
N VAL A 101 38.24 34.36 -49.46
CA VAL A 101 38.92 34.15 -50.75
C VAL A 101 39.78 32.88 -50.77
N MET A 102 40.20 32.37 -49.61
CA MET A 102 41.02 31.16 -49.49
C MET A 102 40.20 29.86 -49.35
N SER A 103 38.86 29.92 -49.41
CA SER A 103 37.97 28.79 -49.07
C SER A 103 36.99 28.35 -50.18
N SER A 104 36.95 29.03 -51.33
CA SER A 104 36.25 28.58 -52.56
C SER A 104 36.85 29.32 -53.77
N PRO A 105 37.00 28.71 -54.98
CA PRO A 105 36.19 27.66 -55.62
C PRO A 105 36.80 26.24 -55.49
N LEU A 106 36.03 25.14 -55.51
CA LEU A 106 35.24 24.53 -56.61
C LEU A 106 36.12 24.08 -57.81
N LEU A 107 36.23 22.77 -58.08
CA LEU A 107 35.33 21.97 -58.95
C LEU A 107 35.28 22.48 -60.41
N ILE A 108 36.18 21.97 -61.27
CA ILE A 108 36.12 22.10 -62.75
C ILE A 108 36.61 20.81 -63.44
N SER A 109 35.85 20.40 -64.47
CA SER A 109 36.12 19.42 -65.54
C SER A 109 36.36 17.94 -65.17
N ASP A 110 35.36 17.13 -65.52
CA ASP A 110 35.53 15.76 -66.02
C ASP A 110 36.30 15.76 -67.37
N SER A 111 37.07 14.70 -67.65
CA SER A 111 37.45 14.25 -69.01
C SER A 111 38.28 12.95 -69.00
N HIS A 112 37.69 11.86 -69.53
CA HIS A 112 38.31 10.66 -70.12
C HIS A 112 39.74 10.23 -69.74
N ARG A 113 39.87 9.00 -69.21
CA ARG A 113 40.81 8.02 -69.79
C ARG A 113 40.45 6.56 -69.47
N ASP A 114 40.66 5.71 -70.47
CA ASP A 114 40.20 4.32 -70.50
C ASP A 114 41.10 3.35 -69.74
N VAL A 115 40.49 2.38 -69.05
CA VAL A 115 41.09 1.08 -68.70
C VAL A 115 40.03 0.01 -68.97
N HIS A 116 40.46 -1.17 -69.44
CA HIS A 116 39.59 -2.15 -70.08
C HIS A 116 38.57 -2.85 -69.16
N VAL A 117 37.38 -3.08 -69.73
CA VAL A 117 36.46 -4.14 -69.31
C VAL A 117 37.10 -5.51 -69.51
N ALA A 118 36.89 -6.42 -68.56
CA ALA A 118 36.98 -7.86 -68.76
C ALA A 118 35.57 -8.46 -68.60
N ASP A 119 35.26 -9.50 -69.37
CA ASP A 119 33.86 -9.85 -69.69
C ASP A 119 33.09 -10.64 -68.61
N ASN A 120 31.76 -10.53 -68.70
CA ASN A 120 30.74 -11.50 -68.31
C ASN A 120 30.62 -11.94 -66.83
N ALA A 121 29.60 -11.41 -66.16
CA ALA A 121 28.74 -12.17 -65.23
C ALA A 121 27.28 -11.69 -65.40
N GLU A 122 26.31 -12.59 -65.24
CA GLU A 122 24.90 -12.32 -65.55
C GLU A 122 24.16 -11.57 -64.42
N ALA A 123 23.07 -10.90 -64.78
CA ALA A 123 22.29 -10.10 -63.84
C ALA A 123 21.29 -10.95 -63.03
N THR A 124 21.60 -11.20 -61.75
CA THR A 124 20.57 -11.49 -60.75
C THR A 124 20.07 -10.18 -60.15
N ALA A 125 18.80 -9.85 -60.40
CA ALA A 125 18.16 -8.70 -59.77
C ALA A 125 17.96 -8.97 -58.27
N ALA A 126 18.65 -8.20 -57.42
CA ALA A 126 18.29 -8.14 -56.01
C ALA A 126 16.86 -7.57 -55.88
N PRO A 127 16.02 -8.10 -54.96
CA PRO A 127 14.71 -7.49 -54.70
C PRO A 127 14.91 -6.05 -54.23
N ALA A 128 14.05 -5.15 -54.68
CA ALA A 128 14.11 -3.75 -54.24
C ALA A 128 13.93 -3.69 -52.72
N THR A 129 14.90 -3.13 -52.01
CA THR A 129 14.81 -2.89 -50.58
C THR A 129 13.65 -1.92 -50.34
N VAL A 130 12.53 -2.46 -49.87
CA VAL A 130 11.38 -1.66 -49.46
C VAL A 130 11.87 -0.70 -48.39
N ALA A 131 11.73 0.62 -48.62
CA ALA A 131 12.00 1.59 -47.57
C ALA A 131 11.10 1.25 -46.37
N PRO A 132 11.60 1.27 -45.11
CA PRO A 132 10.76 0.96 -43.97
C PRO A 132 9.48 1.81 -44.01
N ALA A 133 8.34 1.29 -43.58
CA ALA A 133 7.17 2.13 -43.40
C ALA A 133 7.46 3.16 -42.29
N PRO A 134 6.90 4.38 -42.35
CA PRO A 134 6.85 5.25 -41.18
C PRO A 134 6.14 4.51 -40.03
N MET A 135 6.71 4.57 -38.82
CA MET A 135 6.22 3.81 -37.66
C MET A 135 5.74 4.75 -36.57
N ARG A 136 4.58 4.46 -36.01
CA ARG A 136 3.99 5.18 -34.87
C ARG A 136 4.35 4.46 -33.58
N THR A 137 5.03 5.17 -32.68
CA THR A 137 5.47 4.65 -31.38
C THR A 137 4.76 5.39 -30.26
N VAL A 138 4.09 4.65 -29.39
CA VAL A 138 3.46 5.14 -28.16
C VAL A 138 4.25 4.59 -26.97
N LEU A 139 4.56 5.45 -26.00
CA LEU A 139 5.15 5.10 -24.70
C LEU A 139 4.19 5.52 -23.59
N VAL A 140 3.92 4.61 -22.67
CA VAL A 140 3.05 4.82 -21.50
C VAL A 140 3.74 4.34 -20.23
N GLY A 141 3.60 5.08 -19.13
CA GLY A 141 4.13 4.67 -17.82
C GLY A 141 3.78 5.65 -16.70
N SER A 142 4.33 5.39 -15.51
CA SER A 142 4.18 6.24 -14.32
C SER A 142 4.74 7.64 -14.57
N SER A 143 4.04 8.68 -14.11
CA SER A 143 4.54 10.06 -14.21
C SER A 143 5.60 10.38 -13.15
N LYS A 144 5.64 9.61 -12.06
CA LYS A 144 6.69 9.63 -11.03
C LYS A 144 7.24 8.23 -10.82
N LEU A 145 8.56 8.09 -10.84
CA LEU A 145 9.21 6.81 -10.57
C LEU A 145 9.17 6.51 -9.08
N ASN A 146 8.77 5.29 -8.72
CA ASN A 146 8.96 4.83 -7.36
C ASN A 146 10.40 4.39 -7.11
N ALA A 147 10.98 4.88 -6.02
CA ALA A 147 12.37 4.65 -5.64
C ALA A 147 12.64 3.25 -5.05
N GLU A 148 11.60 2.46 -4.76
CA GLU A 148 11.65 1.24 -3.95
C GLU A 148 11.12 0.00 -4.69
N ALA A 149 10.25 0.17 -5.68
CA ALA A 149 9.69 -0.91 -6.52
C ALA A 149 10.24 -0.93 -7.96
N VAL A 150 9.96 -2.01 -8.69
CA VAL A 150 10.18 -2.08 -10.15
C VAL A 150 9.22 -1.13 -10.86
N ASN A 151 9.73 -0.28 -11.75
CA ASN A 151 8.92 0.68 -12.49
C ASN A 151 8.63 0.14 -13.90
N THR A 152 7.35 0.01 -14.25
CA THR A 152 6.92 -0.53 -15.55
C THR A 152 6.65 0.57 -16.57
N PHE A 153 6.99 0.30 -17.83
CA PHE A 153 6.57 1.09 -18.98
C PHE A 153 6.05 0.17 -20.09
N ALA A 154 5.06 0.61 -20.85
CA ALA A 154 4.61 -0.06 -22.07
C ALA A 154 5.03 0.77 -23.28
N VAL A 155 5.70 0.13 -24.25
CA VAL A 155 5.90 0.65 -25.59
C VAL A 155 4.98 -0.10 -26.54
N ARG A 156 4.29 0.63 -27.43
CA ARG A 156 3.50 0.06 -28.52
C ARG A 156 3.97 0.64 -29.86
N THR A 157 4.33 -0.23 -30.79
CA THR A 157 4.73 0.11 -32.16
C THR A 157 3.63 -0.32 -33.14
N THR A 158 3.22 0.63 -33.97
CA THR A 158 2.13 0.47 -34.95
C THR A 158 2.50 1.08 -36.30
N THR A 159 1.76 0.72 -37.35
CA THR A 159 1.73 1.51 -38.59
C THR A 159 1.05 2.87 -38.34
N PRO A 160 1.11 3.84 -39.27
CA PRO A 160 0.40 5.11 -39.11
C PRO A 160 -1.12 4.94 -39.07
N ASP A 161 -1.63 3.84 -39.63
CA ASP A 161 -3.04 3.47 -39.67
C ASP A 161 -3.51 2.73 -38.40
N GLY A 162 -2.58 2.42 -37.46
CA GLY A 162 -2.86 1.82 -36.15
C GLY A 162 -2.62 0.31 -36.04
N GLU A 163 -2.32 -0.37 -37.15
CA GLU A 163 -2.07 -1.82 -37.15
C GLU A 163 -0.81 -2.18 -36.35
N PRO A 164 -0.84 -3.25 -35.51
CA PRO A 164 0.32 -3.81 -34.83
C PRO A 164 1.57 -3.97 -35.70
N LEU A 165 2.74 -3.65 -35.16
CA LEU A 165 4.02 -3.84 -35.84
C LEU A 165 5.09 -4.39 -34.89
N GLU A 166 5.48 -5.65 -35.10
CA GLU A 166 6.60 -6.32 -34.43
C GLU A 166 7.95 -5.72 -34.90
N THR A 167 8.74 -5.14 -33.99
CA THR A 167 10.04 -4.54 -34.31
C THR A 167 10.95 -4.48 -33.09
N ASP A 168 12.26 -4.36 -33.31
CA ASP A 168 13.22 -4.14 -32.22
C ASP A 168 13.13 -2.67 -31.73
N VAL A 169 13.22 -2.42 -30.43
CA VAL A 169 13.08 -1.10 -29.80
C VAL A 169 14.28 -0.83 -28.88
N THR A 170 14.96 0.28 -29.10
CA THR A 170 16.03 0.76 -28.19
C THR A 170 15.44 1.68 -27.13
N VAL A 171 15.78 1.42 -25.87
CA VAL A 171 15.33 2.16 -24.70
C VAL A 171 16.55 2.67 -23.94
N ARG A 172 16.53 3.94 -23.52
CA ARG A 172 17.61 4.58 -22.76
C ARG A 172 17.06 5.33 -21.57
N PHE A 173 17.75 5.22 -20.43
CA PHE A 173 17.50 6.03 -19.25
C PHE A 173 18.74 6.84 -18.90
N TYR A 174 18.55 8.14 -18.73
CA TYR A 174 19.59 9.09 -18.33
C TYR A 174 19.38 9.52 -16.88
N ASP A 175 20.48 9.72 -16.16
CA ASP A 175 20.44 10.21 -14.78
C ASP A 175 20.28 11.75 -14.71
N GLN A 176 20.20 12.28 -13.48
CA GLN A 176 20.12 13.73 -13.21
C GLN A 176 21.32 14.56 -13.71
N LYS A 177 22.44 13.94 -14.09
CA LYS A 177 23.59 14.60 -14.74
C LYS A 177 23.52 14.50 -16.27
N ASN A 178 22.51 13.81 -16.79
CA ASN A 178 22.36 13.38 -18.18
C ASN A 178 23.49 12.42 -18.65
N ASP A 179 24.06 11.65 -17.72
CA ASP A 179 24.87 10.46 -18.04
C ASP A 179 23.92 9.29 -18.39
N LEU A 180 24.31 8.44 -19.34
CA LEU A 180 23.53 7.24 -19.70
C LEU A 180 23.64 6.19 -18.58
N ALA A 181 22.53 5.93 -17.89
CA ALA A 181 22.49 5.08 -16.71
C ALA A 181 22.09 3.63 -17.03
N TYR A 182 21.22 3.43 -18.02
CA TYR A 182 20.77 2.12 -18.50
C TYR A 182 20.38 2.23 -19.98
N GLU A 183 20.72 1.23 -20.77
CA GLU A 183 20.30 1.05 -22.17
C GLU A 183 19.88 -0.41 -22.36
N ASP A 184 18.75 -0.62 -23.02
CA ASP A 184 18.25 -1.93 -23.43
C ASP A 184 17.82 -1.92 -24.90
N MET A 185 17.79 -3.09 -25.52
CA MET A 185 17.22 -3.29 -26.86
C MET A 185 16.38 -4.56 -26.89
N SER A 186 15.08 -4.38 -26.71
CA SER A 186 14.08 -5.45 -26.65
C SER A 186 13.08 -5.34 -27.80
N ARG A 187 12.47 -6.46 -28.18
CA ARG A 187 11.59 -6.56 -29.36
C ARG A 187 10.12 -6.56 -28.94
N THR A 188 9.28 -5.81 -29.65
CA THR A 188 7.82 -5.88 -29.46
C THR A 188 7.26 -7.22 -29.94
N ASP A 189 6.14 -7.64 -29.36
CA ASP A 189 5.47 -8.90 -29.71
C ASP A 189 4.59 -8.77 -30.97
N SER A 190 3.84 -9.83 -31.30
CA SER A 190 2.92 -9.83 -32.44
C SER A 190 1.69 -8.93 -32.28
N SER A 191 1.46 -8.32 -31.10
CA SER A 191 0.51 -7.22 -30.89
C SER A 191 1.17 -5.83 -31.06
N GLY A 192 2.46 -5.80 -31.37
CA GLY A 192 3.25 -4.58 -31.40
C GLY A 192 3.57 -4.02 -30.02
N THR A 193 3.44 -4.82 -28.94
CA THR A 193 3.58 -4.35 -27.56
C THR A 193 4.86 -4.86 -26.91
N LEU A 194 5.46 -4.06 -26.03
CA LEU A 194 6.63 -4.40 -25.22
C LEU A 194 6.46 -3.82 -23.81
N SER A 195 6.53 -4.68 -22.80
CA SER A 195 6.65 -4.26 -21.40
C SER A 195 8.12 -4.12 -21.02
N LEU A 196 8.46 -3.02 -20.37
CA LEU A 196 9.81 -2.67 -19.93
C LEU A 196 9.83 -2.53 -18.41
N GLU A 197 10.91 -2.98 -17.77
CA GLU A 197 11.13 -2.84 -16.34
C GLU A 197 12.38 -1.97 -16.10
N LEU A 198 12.24 -0.88 -15.35
CA LEU A 198 13.36 -0.12 -14.79
C LEU A 198 13.57 -0.55 -13.33
N PRO A 199 14.72 -1.18 -12.99
CA PRO A 199 15.00 -1.58 -11.61
C PRO A 199 15.12 -0.37 -10.67
N SER A 200 14.61 -0.50 -9.44
CA SER A 200 14.58 0.56 -8.40
C SER A 200 15.95 1.21 -8.14
N ALA A 201 17.04 0.45 -8.28
CA ALA A 201 18.42 0.93 -8.18
C ALA A 201 18.78 2.07 -9.16
N PHE A 202 18.08 2.16 -10.29
CA PHE A 202 18.20 3.25 -11.27
C PHE A 202 17.13 4.32 -11.08
N ALA A 203 15.93 3.97 -10.60
CA ALA A 203 14.83 4.91 -10.37
C ALA A 203 15.26 6.11 -9.49
N LYS A 204 16.02 5.87 -8.42
CA LYS A 204 16.60 6.91 -7.53
C LYS A 204 17.53 7.93 -8.21
N LYS A 205 17.92 7.70 -9.47
CA LYS A 205 18.84 8.56 -10.25
C LYS A 205 18.27 9.04 -11.57
N ALA A 206 17.32 8.32 -12.14
CA ALA A 206 16.76 8.59 -13.46
C ALA A 206 16.05 9.94 -13.49
N ALA A 207 16.26 10.68 -14.58
CA ALA A 207 15.64 11.97 -14.84
C ALA A 207 14.98 12.05 -16.23
N ARG A 208 15.24 11.07 -17.11
CA ARG A 208 14.78 11.09 -18.50
C ARG A 208 14.80 9.69 -19.12
N ILE A 209 13.72 9.30 -19.80
CA ILE A 209 13.66 8.16 -20.72
C ILE A 209 13.75 8.65 -22.18
N GLU A 210 14.33 7.84 -23.04
CA GLU A 210 14.33 7.94 -24.50
C GLU A 210 13.96 6.58 -25.10
N VAL A 211 13.04 6.55 -26.07
CA VAL A 211 12.63 5.32 -26.77
C VAL A 211 12.64 5.55 -28.29
N ALA A 212 13.17 4.60 -29.06
CA ALA A 212 13.06 4.59 -30.51
C ALA A 212 12.88 3.17 -31.07
N PRO A 213 12.00 2.95 -32.06
CA PRO A 213 12.02 1.71 -32.83
C PRO A 213 13.28 1.65 -33.70
N ALA A 214 13.72 0.44 -34.04
CA ALA A 214 14.92 0.23 -34.83
C ALA A 214 14.84 0.99 -36.17
N ASN A 215 15.96 1.58 -36.56
CA ASN A 215 16.13 2.38 -37.79
C ASN A 215 15.44 3.76 -37.80
N ALA A 216 14.84 4.21 -36.69
CA ALA A 216 14.47 5.61 -36.51
C ALA A 216 15.69 6.48 -36.16
N SER A 217 15.70 7.75 -36.62
CA SER A 217 16.73 8.73 -36.27
C SER A 217 16.47 9.46 -34.95
N ASP A 218 15.19 9.53 -34.54
CA ASP A 218 14.70 10.47 -33.53
C ASP A 218 14.11 9.68 -32.34
N PHE A 219 14.60 9.94 -31.13
CA PHE A 219 14.13 9.28 -29.91
C PHE A 219 12.98 10.07 -29.26
N LEU A 220 11.89 9.36 -28.95
CA LEU A 220 10.80 9.86 -28.13
C LEU A 220 11.30 10.03 -26.68
N SER A 221 11.56 11.28 -26.28
CA SER A 221 12.10 11.59 -24.96
C SER A 221 11.03 12.11 -23.99
N ARG A 222 11.10 11.67 -22.73
CA ARG A 222 10.28 12.20 -21.62
C ARG A 222 11.12 12.40 -20.37
N PRO A 223 10.97 13.54 -19.65
CA PRO A 223 11.52 13.67 -18.30
C PRO A 223 10.81 12.72 -17.35
N LEU A 224 11.48 12.36 -16.25
CA LEU A 224 10.96 11.51 -15.19
C LEU A 224 11.21 12.21 -13.85
N GLU A 225 10.17 12.29 -13.02
CA GLU A 225 10.29 12.67 -11.61
C GLU A 225 10.46 11.41 -10.75
N VAL A 226 10.88 11.56 -9.49
CA VAL A 226 10.97 10.45 -8.53
C VAL A 226 10.06 10.76 -7.35
N SER A 227 9.22 9.80 -6.94
CA SER A 227 8.34 9.95 -5.77
C SER A 227 9.15 9.82 -4.48
N ASP A 228 8.86 10.65 -3.49
CA ASP A 228 9.37 10.47 -2.12
C ASP A 228 9.00 9.09 -1.56
N ALA A 229 9.90 8.53 -0.75
CA ALA A 229 9.66 7.27 -0.05
C ALA A 229 8.61 7.49 1.05
N LYS A 230 7.39 6.99 0.82
CA LYS A 230 6.32 6.93 1.83
C LYS A 230 6.35 5.57 2.53
N GLN A 231 5.92 5.56 3.78
CA GLN A 231 5.87 4.39 4.65
C GLN A 231 4.42 4.01 4.98
N LEU A 232 4.25 2.82 5.53
CA LEU A 232 3.02 2.35 6.13
C LEU A 232 3.30 1.89 7.56
N THR A 233 2.44 2.29 8.49
CA THR A 233 2.54 1.93 9.92
C THR A 233 1.37 1.03 10.29
N TYR A 234 1.62 -0.01 11.06
CA TYR A 234 0.63 -0.85 11.74
C TYR A 234 0.70 -0.58 13.25
N LEU A 235 -0.44 -0.44 13.93
CA LEU A 235 -0.52 -0.26 15.38
C LEU A 235 -1.23 -1.46 16.04
N ARG A 236 -0.65 -1.97 17.14
CA ARG A 236 -1.22 -3.07 17.93
C ARG A 236 -0.99 -2.89 19.44
N LEU A 237 -2.01 -3.21 20.23
CA LEU A 237 -2.00 -3.25 21.69
C LEU A 237 -1.74 -4.69 22.19
N ASP A 238 -1.41 -4.86 23.47
CA ASP A 238 -1.28 -6.19 24.07
C ASP A 238 -2.62 -6.91 24.28
N ARG A 239 -3.73 -6.17 24.35
CA ARG A 239 -5.12 -6.67 24.37
C ARG A 239 -6.11 -5.52 24.12
N PRO A 240 -7.40 -5.78 23.82
CA PRO A 240 -8.41 -4.72 23.61
C PRO A 240 -9.11 -4.22 24.89
N LEU A 241 -8.94 -4.89 26.04
CA LEU A 241 -9.72 -4.64 27.26
C LEU A 241 -8.84 -4.47 28.52
N PHE A 242 -9.03 -3.36 29.24
CA PHE A 242 -8.26 -2.96 30.42
C PHE A 242 -9.15 -2.52 31.59
N GLN A 243 -8.58 -2.48 32.79
CA GLN A 243 -9.20 -1.90 33.98
C GLN A 243 -8.52 -0.58 34.36
N PRO A 244 -9.20 0.34 35.07
CA PRO A 244 -8.57 1.51 35.68
C PRO A 244 -7.35 1.13 36.53
N GLY A 245 -6.25 1.87 36.37
CA GLY A 245 -4.95 1.57 37.00
C GLY A 245 -4.02 0.62 36.22
N GLU A 246 -4.48 -0.04 35.15
CA GLU A 246 -3.63 -0.93 34.35
C GLU A 246 -2.70 -0.19 33.36
N THR A 247 -1.66 -0.89 32.88
CA THR A 247 -0.81 -0.39 31.78
C THR A 247 -1.31 -0.95 30.45
N VAL A 248 -1.66 -0.05 29.51
CA VAL A 248 -1.83 -0.36 28.09
C VAL A 248 -0.44 -0.45 27.47
N ASN A 249 -0.06 -1.61 26.93
CA ASN A 249 1.20 -1.78 26.21
C ASN A 249 0.92 -1.79 24.71
N TYR A 250 1.75 -1.13 23.90
CA TYR A 250 1.52 -1.05 22.45
C TYR A 250 2.82 -0.98 21.64
N ARG A 251 2.75 -1.51 20.42
CA ARG A 251 3.83 -1.50 19.42
C ARG A 251 3.31 -0.94 18.10
N SER A 252 4.16 -0.19 17.40
CA SER A 252 3.98 0.06 15.97
C SER A 252 4.96 -0.79 15.16
N VAL A 253 4.61 -1.07 13.90
CA VAL A 253 5.53 -1.61 12.89
C VAL A 253 5.42 -0.71 11.66
N THR A 254 6.47 0.04 11.36
CA THR A 254 6.54 1.01 10.27
C THR A 254 7.54 0.53 9.22
N LEU A 255 7.08 0.36 7.98
CA LEU A 255 7.82 -0.25 6.87
C LEU A 255 7.72 0.60 5.58
N SER A 256 8.57 0.35 4.59
CA SER A 256 8.38 0.86 3.21
C SER A 256 6.97 0.55 2.72
N ARG A 257 6.32 1.52 2.07
CA ARG A 257 4.98 1.33 1.51
C ARG A 257 4.92 0.20 0.47
N LEU A 258 5.98 -0.06 -0.28
CA LEU A 258 5.96 -1.05 -1.36
C LEU A 258 6.75 -2.32 -1.07
N SER A 259 8.00 -2.21 -0.62
CA SER A 259 8.86 -3.38 -0.41
C SER A 259 8.62 -4.07 0.94
N PHE A 260 8.02 -3.38 1.91
CA PHE A 260 7.87 -3.80 3.31
C PHE A 260 9.20 -4.01 4.06
N ASP A 261 10.30 -3.42 3.58
CA ASP A 261 11.56 -3.37 4.33
C ASP A 261 11.56 -2.27 5.41
N ALA A 262 12.54 -2.35 6.30
CA ALA A 262 12.64 -1.54 7.52
C ALA A 262 13.96 -0.76 7.60
N ASP A 263 14.44 -0.29 6.45
CA ASP A 263 15.82 0.18 6.21
C ASP A 263 16.17 1.53 6.86
N SER A 264 15.20 2.26 7.42
CA SER A 264 15.42 3.54 8.11
C SER A 264 14.75 3.62 9.47
N GLU A 265 15.51 4.01 10.49
CA GLU A 265 14.96 4.53 11.74
C GLU A 265 13.98 5.67 11.44
N THR A 266 12.81 5.62 12.07
CA THR A 266 11.69 6.53 11.81
C THR A 266 11.18 7.07 13.14
N GLU A 267 11.00 8.39 13.26
CA GLU A 267 10.33 8.95 14.43
C GLU A 267 8.83 8.66 14.38
N VAL A 268 8.28 8.17 15.50
CA VAL A 268 6.85 7.92 15.67
C VAL A 268 6.36 8.66 16.92
N ARG A 269 5.23 9.35 16.79
CA ARG A 269 4.56 10.09 17.87
C ARG A 269 3.33 9.29 18.31
N TYR A 270 3.29 8.90 19.57
CA TYR A 270 2.14 8.24 20.18
C TYR A 270 1.34 9.21 21.04
N VAL A 271 0.02 9.06 21.03
CA VAL A 271 -0.94 9.80 21.85
C VAL A 271 -2.01 8.81 22.35
N VAL A 272 -2.62 9.07 23.52
CA VAL A 272 -3.79 8.32 24.00
C VAL A 272 -4.93 9.30 24.25
N THR A 273 -6.11 9.01 23.70
CA THR A 273 -7.33 9.82 23.84
C THR A 273 -8.30 9.21 24.85
N GLY A 274 -9.06 10.06 25.54
CA GLY A 274 -10.10 9.69 26.49
C GLY A 274 -11.45 9.37 25.84
N THR A 275 -12.45 9.06 26.67
CA THR A 275 -13.84 8.77 26.27
C THR A 275 -14.61 9.96 25.68
N ALA A 276 -13.96 11.11 25.53
CA ALA A 276 -14.47 12.33 24.92
C ALA A 276 -13.39 12.95 24.00
N GLY A 277 -12.64 12.08 23.30
CA GLY A 277 -11.60 12.42 22.32
C GLY A 277 -10.38 13.15 22.88
N ASP A 278 -10.38 13.54 24.16
CA ASP A 278 -9.40 14.45 24.73
C ASP A 278 -8.05 13.76 24.94
N VAL A 279 -6.98 14.43 24.51
CA VAL A 279 -5.62 13.92 24.68
C VAL A 279 -5.27 13.81 26.16
N LEU A 280 -5.10 12.57 26.64
CA LEU A 280 -4.81 12.31 28.05
C LEU A 280 -3.45 12.90 28.44
N LYS A 281 -3.42 13.54 29.61
CA LYS A 281 -2.23 14.19 30.15
C LYS A 281 -1.07 13.20 30.28
N SER A 282 0.09 13.60 29.75
CA SER A 282 1.31 12.78 29.72
C SER A 282 1.20 11.47 28.91
N SER A 283 0.24 11.35 28.00
CA SER A 283 0.19 10.26 27.01
C SER A 283 1.18 10.45 25.86
N GLU A 284 1.43 11.71 25.46
CA GLU A 284 2.31 12.07 24.35
C GLU A 284 3.74 11.52 24.55
N LYS A 285 4.18 10.69 23.60
CA LYS A 285 5.53 10.11 23.57
C LYS A 285 6.06 10.06 22.15
N ILE A 286 7.31 10.49 21.95
CA ILE A 286 8.04 10.33 20.68
C ILE A 286 9.08 9.23 20.88
N ALA A 287 9.23 8.33 19.90
CA ALA A 287 10.24 7.28 19.88
C ALA A 287 10.82 7.12 18.46
N SER A 288 12.07 6.63 18.36
CA SER A 288 12.61 6.11 17.10
C SER A 288 12.24 4.63 16.96
N THR A 289 11.94 4.18 15.74
CA THR A 289 11.76 2.75 15.44
C THR A 289 13.09 2.00 15.36
N THR A 290 13.10 0.72 15.71
CA THR A 290 14.26 -0.17 15.53
C THR A 290 13.83 -1.39 14.74
N ASP A 291 14.49 -1.65 13.59
CA ASP A 291 13.98 -2.53 12.54
C ASP A 291 12.49 -2.24 12.20
N GLY A 292 12.12 -0.96 12.12
CA GLY A 292 10.73 -0.55 11.89
C GLY A 292 9.79 -0.68 13.10
N VAL A 293 10.19 -1.32 14.21
CA VAL A 293 9.34 -1.47 15.40
C VAL A 293 9.45 -0.26 16.31
N GLY A 294 8.34 0.42 16.57
CA GLY A 294 8.18 1.36 17.68
C GLY A 294 7.55 0.66 18.89
N VAL A 295 7.89 1.06 20.11
CA VAL A 295 7.36 0.47 21.35
C VAL A 295 7.06 1.55 22.37
N SER A 296 5.88 1.50 23.00
CA SER A 296 5.52 2.38 24.10
C SER A 296 4.46 1.74 25.01
N GLU A 297 4.11 2.45 26.08
CA GLU A 297 3.19 2.03 27.14
C GLU A 297 2.51 3.26 27.75
N PHE A 298 1.28 3.11 28.25
CA PHE A 298 0.57 4.15 29.00
C PHE A 298 -0.11 3.57 30.24
N ALA A 299 0.09 4.19 31.40
CA ALA A 299 -0.56 3.78 32.63
C ALA A 299 -1.88 4.55 32.79
N LEU A 300 -3.00 3.81 32.80
CA LEU A 300 -4.32 4.37 33.04
C LEU A 300 -4.40 4.88 34.49
N PRO A 301 -5.06 6.03 34.75
CA PRO A 301 -5.37 6.45 36.11
C PRO A 301 -6.20 5.41 36.88
N GLU A 302 -6.05 5.32 38.20
CA GLU A 302 -6.88 4.46 39.07
C GLU A 302 -8.37 4.89 39.06
N ASP A 303 -8.60 6.17 38.73
CA ASP A 303 -9.89 6.83 38.54
C ASP A 303 -10.27 7.04 37.06
N ALA A 304 -9.65 6.28 36.13
CA ALA A 304 -10.10 6.23 34.74
C ALA A 304 -11.59 5.88 34.64
N MET A 305 -12.28 6.50 33.68
CA MET A 305 -13.70 6.31 33.46
C MET A 305 -13.93 5.00 32.68
N ASP A 306 -15.08 4.35 32.90
CA ASP A 306 -15.44 3.19 32.10
C ASP A 306 -15.94 3.68 30.71
N GLY A 307 -15.41 3.13 29.61
CA GLY A 307 -15.74 3.55 28.22
C GLY A 307 -14.67 3.17 27.17
N SER A 308 -14.86 3.60 25.92
CA SER A 308 -13.85 3.44 24.85
C SER A 308 -12.79 4.56 24.92
N TYR A 309 -11.54 4.18 24.67
CA TYR A 309 -10.34 5.02 24.59
C TYR A 309 -9.58 4.64 23.31
N ALA A 310 -8.68 5.48 22.79
CA ALA A 310 -7.83 5.07 21.66
C ALA A 310 -6.34 5.37 21.88
N VAL A 311 -5.49 4.51 21.33
CA VAL A 311 -4.07 4.82 21.08
C VAL A 311 -3.95 5.28 19.63
N VAL A 312 -3.28 6.41 19.41
CA VAL A 312 -3.02 7.00 18.09
C VAL A 312 -1.51 7.01 17.84
N VAL A 313 -1.07 6.69 16.62
CA VAL A 313 0.31 6.83 16.16
C VAL A 313 0.37 7.74 14.92
N GLN A 314 1.18 8.79 15.03
CA GLN A 314 1.36 9.87 14.07
C GLN A 314 2.81 9.89 13.57
N SER A 315 3.00 10.28 12.30
CA SER A 315 4.32 10.62 11.77
C SER A 315 4.64 12.10 12.05
N PRO A 316 5.75 12.43 12.76
CA PRO A 316 6.18 13.82 12.98
C PRO A 316 6.63 14.55 11.71
N ASN A 317 6.85 13.83 10.60
CA ASN A 317 7.40 14.35 9.35
C ASN A 317 6.59 13.93 8.09
N ASP A 318 5.33 13.52 8.25
CA ASP A 318 4.45 13.04 7.18
C ASP A 318 5.02 11.84 6.38
N SER A 319 5.84 10.98 6.98
CA SER A 319 6.32 9.76 6.30
C SER A 319 5.22 8.70 6.11
N PHE A 320 4.22 8.64 7.00
CA PHE A 320 3.07 7.73 6.97
C PHE A 320 1.80 8.39 7.52
N SER A 321 0.63 7.93 7.07
CA SER A 321 -0.70 8.39 7.54
C SER A 321 -0.96 8.03 9.01
N GLU A 322 -1.70 8.88 9.74
CA GLU A 322 -2.11 8.59 11.12
C GLU A 322 -2.88 7.26 11.22
N GLU A 323 -2.53 6.44 12.21
CA GLU A 323 -3.18 5.16 12.51
C GLU A 323 -3.61 5.11 13.98
N TRP A 324 -4.71 4.42 14.27
CA TRP A 324 -5.26 4.34 15.63
C TRP A 324 -5.90 2.99 15.94
N ARG A 325 -6.02 2.69 17.24
CA ARG A 325 -6.69 1.50 17.76
C ARG A 325 -7.47 1.86 19.01
N GLU A 326 -8.77 1.61 18.99
CA GLU A 326 -9.63 1.69 20.17
C GLU A 326 -9.35 0.54 21.15
N PHE A 327 -9.64 0.78 22.43
CA PHE A 327 -9.64 -0.20 23.50
C PHE A 327 -10.67 0.19 24.57
N GLU A 328 -11.29 -0.79 25.20
CA GLU A 328 -12.24 -0.55 26.27
C GLU A 328 -11.54 -0.51 27.64
N VAL A 329 -11.89 0.48 28.46
CA VAL A 329 -11.61 0.50 29.89
C VAL A 329 -12.90 0.17 30.62
N ARG A 330 -12.92 -0.92 31.39
CA ARG A 330 -13.98 -1.21 32.37
C ARG A 330 -13.48 -2.12 33.48
N ARG A 331 -14.06 -2.04 34.68
CA ARG A 331 -13.82 -3.05 35.73
C ARG A 331 -14.49 -4.38 35.35
N TYR A 332 -13.68 -5.41 35.09
CA TYR A 332 -14.15 -6.75 34.72
C TYR A 332 -13.57 -7.86 35.61
N ARG A 333 -14.19 -9.04 35.54
CA ARG A 333 -13.65 -10.30 36.05
C ARG A 333 -13.44 -11.23 34.85
N ALA A 334 -12.27 -11.89 34.77
CA ALA A 334 -12.04 -12.86 33.71
C ALA A 334 -13.10 -13.99 33.77
N PRO A 335 -13.78 -14.32 32.66
CA PRO A 335 -14.75 -15.41 32.61
C PRO A 335 -14.13 -16.75 33.01
N ARG A 336 -14.90 -17.60 33.69
CA ARG A 336 -14.50 -18.96 34.09
C ARG A 336 -14.98 -20.01 33.11
N PHE A 337 -15.98 -19.68 32.29
CA PHE A 337 -16.51 -20.55 31.25
C PHE A 337 -16.30 -19.92 29.87
N LYS A 338 -15.84 -20.71 28.89
CA LYS A 338 -16.00 -20.37 27.48
C LYS A 338 -17.44 -20.69 27.10
N GLN A 339 -18.22 -19.65 26.86
CA GLN A 339 -19.60 -19.77 26.40
C GLN A 339 -19.65 -19.34 24.94
N LYS A 340 -20.40 -20.09 24.12
CA LYS A 340 -20.76 -19.73 22.75
C LYS A 340 -22.27 -19.86 22.62
N LEU A 341 -22.89 -18.95 21.89
CA LEU A 341 -24.33 -18.93 21.67
C LEU A 341 -24.59 -18.57 20.21
N GLU A 342 -24.99 -19.56 19.41
CA GLU A 342 -25.16 -19.39 17.96
C GLU A 342 -26.64 -19.44 17.60
N LEU A 343 -27.11 -18.43 16.88
CA LEU A 343 -28.46 -18.41 16.32
C LEU A 343 -28.48 -19.23 15.02
N ALA A 344 -29.55 -19.98 14.78
CA ALA A 344 -29.70 -20.82 13.59
C ALA A 344 -29.95 -20.03 12.27
N LYS A 345 -29.99 -18.69 12.33
CA LYS A 345 -30.17 -17.75 11.22
C LYS A 345 -29.60 -16.38 11.60
N ASP A 346 -29.10 -15.68 10.59
CA ASP A 346 -28.54 -14.32 10.67
C ASP A 346 -29.63 -13.24 10.87
N SER A 347 -30.92 -13.57 10.68
CA SER A 347 -32.03 -12.69 11.07
C SER A 347 -33.37 -13.42 11.21
N TYR A 348 -34.31 -12.78 11.91
CA TYR A 348 -35.66 -13.29 12.18
C TYR A 348 -36.74 -12.23 11.93
N THR A 349 -37.97 -12.67 11.71
CA THR A 349 -39.14 -11.83 11.46
C THR A 349 -40.18 -11.92 12.60
N ASN A 350 -41.11 -10.95 12.64
CA ASN A 350 -42.20 -10.94 13.63
C ASN A 350 -43.03 -12.24 13.54
N GLY A 351 -43.19 -12.94 14.66
CA GLY A 351 -43.90 -14.22 14.71
C GLY A 351 -43.07 -15.44 14.27
N GLU A 352 -41.78 -15.29 13.98
CA GLU A 352 -40.89 -16.41 13.59
C GLU A 352 -40.37 -17.18 14.81
N MET A 353 -39.94 -18.43 14.60
CA MET A 353 -39.22 -19.21 15.62
C MET A 353 -37.73 -18.90 15.54
N VAL A 354 -37.16 -18.48 16.67
CA VAL A 354 -35.72 -18.49 16.92
C VAL A 354 -35.33 -19.86 17.44
N GLU A 355 -34.28 -20.42 16.85
CA GLU A 355 -33.58 -21.60 17.35
C GLU A 355 -32.12 -21.18 17.59
N ALA A 356 -31.53 -21.62 18.70
CA ALA A 356 -30.15 -21.31 19.04
C ALA A 356 -29.45 -22.50 19.71
N GLU A 357 -28.15 -22.61 19.49
CA GLU A 357 -27.26 -23.60 20.09
C GLU A 357 -26.32 -22.91 21.07
N PHE A 358 -26.47 -23.23 22.35
CA PHE A 358 -25.58 -22.80 23.42
C PHE A 358 -24.54 -23.90 23.68
N LEU A 359 -23.28 -23.53 23.84
CA LEU A 359 -22.18 -24.42 24.20
C LEU A 359 -21.39 -23.82 25.37
N ALA A 360 -21.11 -24.62 26.39
CA ALA A 360 -20.30 -24.22 27.54
C ALA A 360 -19.16 -25.20 27.85
N GLU A 361 -17.94 -24.67 27.84
CA GLU A 361 -16.74 -25.32 28.33
C GLU A 361 -16.13 -24.52 29.49
N TYR A 362 -15.31 -25.17 30.33
CA TYR A 362 -14.47 -24.43 31.29
C TYR A 362 -13.40 -23.60 30.55
N ALA A 363 -12.95 -22.50 31.14
CA ALA A 363 -11.87 -21.66 30.57
C ALA A 363 -10.59 -22.47 30.31
N ALA A 364 -10.36 -23.52 31.09
CA ALA A 364 -9.27 -24.49 30.96
C ALA A 364 -9.59 -25.71 30.06
N GLY A 365 -10.65 -25.62 29.24
CA GLY A 365 -11.10 -26.63 28.30
C GLY A 365 -11.89 -27.78 28.92
N GLY A 366 -12.84 -28.31 28.15
CA GLY A 366 -13.69 -29.45 28.50
C GLY A 366 -15.12 -29.05 28.91
N PRO A 367 -16.11 -29.91 28.63
CA PRO A 367 -17.52 -29.55 28.67
C PRO A 367 -18.10 -29.37 30.08
N ILE A 368 -18.95 -28.37 30.26
CA ILE A 368 -19.72 -28.15 31.50
C ILE A 368 -21.03 -28.93 31.41
N ALA A 369 -20.98 -30.24 31.63
CA ALA A 369 -22.11 -31.15 31.42
C ALA A 369 -23.13 -31.18 32.60
N ASN A 370 -24.43 -31.24 32.28
CA ASN A 370 -25.57 -31.27 33.22
C ASN A 370 -25.75 -30.03 34.13
N ALA A 371 -25.06 -28.93 33.84
CA ALA A 371 -25.24 -27.63 34.51
C ALA A 371 -26.64 -27.05 34.23
N GLU A 372 -27.12 -26.17 35.12
CA GLU A 372 -28.47 -25.58 35.01
C GLU A 372 -28.42 -24.33 34.14
N LEU A 373 -29.34 -24.26 33.17
CA LEU A 373 -29.45 -23.15 32.23
C LEU A 373 -30.78 -22.43 32.42
N LYS A 374 -30.70 -21.12 32.66
CA LYS A 374 -31.83 -20.20 32.69
C LYS A 374 -31.67 -19.19 31.55
N ALA A 375 -32.51 -19.33 30.52
CA ALA A 375 -32.52 -18.44 29.37
C ALA A 375 -33.71 -17.46 29.42
N GLU A 376 -33.47 -16.20 29.09
CA GLU A 376 -34.47 -15.13 28.99
C GLU A 376 -34.23 -14.33 27.71
N ALA A 377 -35.23 -14.29 26.83
CA ALA A 377 -35.22 -13.43 25.66
C ALA A 377 -35.85 -12.07 26.01
N TYR A 378 -35.18 -10.99 25.65
CA TYR A 378 -35.60 -9.61 25.88
C TYR A 378 -36.05 -8.98 24.56
N PHE A 379 -37.11 -8.18 24.59
CA PHE A 379 -37.69 -7.51 23.41
C PHE A 379 -38.10 -6.08 23.80
N GLY A 380 -37.33 -5.07 23.41
CA GLY A 380 -37.62 -3.66 23.77
C GLY A 380 -37.77 -3.37 25.27
N GLY A 381 -37.28 -4.26 26.15
CA GLY A 381 -37.44 -4.20 27.61
C GLY A 381 -38.53 -5.10 28.21
N GLU A 382 -39.42 -5.69 27.40
CA GLU A 382 -40.22 -6.85 27.85
C GLU A 382 -39.36 -8.11 27.88
N LYS A 383 -39.69 -9.09 28.74
CA LYS A 383 -38.94 -10.34 28.84
C LYS A 383 -39.81 -11.59 28.71
N LEU A 384 -39.31 -12.55 27.94
CA LEU A 384 -39.85 -13.88 27.73
C LEU A 384 -38.92 -14.90 28.38
N ALA A 385 -39.36 -15.51 29.48
CA ALA A 385 -38.63 -16.62 30.10
C ALA A 385 -38.74 -17.87 29.22
N ILE A 386 -37.60 -18.45 28.87
CA ILE A 386 -37.50 -19.72 28.14
C ILE A 386 -37.49 -20.85 29.17
N PRO A 387 -38.08 -22.04 28.89
CA PRO A 387 -38.13 -23.13 29.86
C PRO A 387 -36.74 -23.54 30.39
N GLU A 388 -36.66 -23.80 31.70
CA GLU A 388 -35.44 -24.28 32.36
C GLU A 388 -34.92 -25.56 31.69
N MET A 389 -33.61 -25.61 31.48
CA MET A 389 -32.95 -26.70 30.77
C MET A 389 -31.57 -26.99 31.36
N LYS A 390 -30.88 -28.00 30.84
CA LYS A 390 -29.52 -28.38 31.26
C LYS A 390 -28.65 -28.66 30.04
N THR A 391 -27.36 -28.46 30.18
CA THR A 391 -26.36 -28.88 29.18
C THR A 391 -26.28 -30.41 29.08
N ASP A 392 -25.98 -30.91 27.88
CA ASP A 392 -25.77 -32.32 27.60
C ASP A 392 -24.37 -32.81 28.02
N ALA A 393 -23.97 -34.02 27.61
CA ALA A 393 -22.64 -34.57 27.92
C ALA A 393 -21.47 -33.81 27.25
N ASN A 394 -21.74 -33.00 26.24
CA ASN A 394 -20.78 -32.18 25.50
C ASN A 394 -20.82 -30.70 25.94
N GLY A 395 -21.58 -30.36 26.99
CA GLY A 395 -21.76 -28.98 27.41
C GLY A 395 -22.72 -28.17 26.54
N ALA A 396 -23.44 -28.82 25.61
CA ALA A 396 -24.30 -28.17 24.63
C ALA A 396 -25.78 -28.17 25.06
N ALA A 397 -26.55 -27.19 24.60
CA ALA A 397 -27.99 -27.13 24.74
C ALA A 397 -28.65 -26.40 23.56
N LYS A 398 -29.69 -26.99 22.97
CA LYS A 398 -30.49 -26.35 21.91
C LYS A 398 -31.75 -25.74 22.52
N LEU A 399 -31.92 -24.43 22.36
CA LEU A 399 -33.05 -23.65 22.87
C LEU A 399 -33.87 -23.07 21.71
N SER A 400 -35.16 -22.79 21.97
CA SER A 400 -36.01 -22.11 20.99
C SER A 400 -37.09 -21.27 21.66
N PHE A 401 -37.49 -20.20 20.98
CA PHE A 401 -38.55 -19.28 21.40
C PHE A 401 -39.17 -18.60 20.18
N ARG A 402 -40.33 -17.96 20.34
CA ARG A 402 -41.02 -17.28 19.24
C ARG A 402 -40.90 -15.77 19.38
N VAL A 403 -40.52 -15.10 18.30
CA VAL A 403 -40.57 -13.63 18.20
C VAL A 403 -42.02 -13.19 18.32
N PRO A 404 -42.37 -12.16 19.12
CA PRO A 404 -43.72 -11.61 19.16
C PRO A 404 -44.23 -11.19 17.78
N ASP A 405 -45.53 -11.40 17.50
CA ASP A 405 -46.13 -11.06 16.19
C ASP A 405 -46.15 -9.53 15.92
N LYS A 406 -45.83 -8.70 16.92
CA LYS A 406 -45.70 -7.23 16.81
C LYS A 406 -44.62 -6.71 17.76
N LEU A 407 -43.60 -6.09 17.20
CA LEU A 407 -42.56 -5.36 17.91
C LEU A 407 -42.53 -3.90 17.45
N ALA A 408 -42.18 -3.00 18.37
CA ALA A 408 -42.07 -1.56 18.11
C ALA A 408 -40.61 -1.09 17.93
N ASP A 409 -39.66 -1.98 18.17
CA ASP A 409 -38.22 -1.79 18.24
C ASP A 409 -37.57 -3.11 17.77
N ASN A 410 -36.51 -3.05 16.96
CA ASN A 410 -35.80 -4.24 16.45
C ASN A 410 -34.83 -4.82 17.49
N ARG A 411 -34.54 -4.08 18.57
CA ARG A 411 -33.68 -4.54 19.66
C ARG A 411 -34.33 -5.66 20.47
N ALA A 412 -33.87 -6.88 20.20
CA ALA A 412 -34.05 -8.03 21.04
C ALA A 412 -32.71 -8.69 21.34
N SER A 413 -32.61 -9.38 22.48
CA SER A 413 -31.41 -10.13 22.86
C SER A 413 -31.76 -11.39 23.63
N LEU A 414 -30.91 -12.40 23.52
CA LEU A 414 -31.05 -13.69 24.16
C LEU A 414 -29.98 -13.80 25.25
N SER A 415 -30.41 -13.74 26.51
CA SER A 415 -29.54 -13.90 27.68
C SER A 415 -29.60 -15.33 28.19
N VAL A 416 -28.45 -15.99 28.37
CA VAL A 416 -28.37 -17.37 28.89
C VAL A 416 -27.45 -17.39 30.10
N THR A 417 -28.04 -17.59 31.28
CA THR A 417 -27.31 -17.82 32.53
C THR A 417 -27.02 -19.30 32.68
N ILE A 418 -25.75 -19.66 32.91
CA ILE A 418 -25.31 -21.00 33.31
C ILE A 418 -24.90 -21.02 34.78
N THR A 419 -25.45 -21.98 35.52
CA THR A 419 -25.17 -22.25 36.93
C THR A 419 -24.45 -23.59 37.07
N ASP A 420 -23.20 -23.53 37.55
CA ASP A 420 -22.38 -24.68 37.96
C ASP A 420 -21.93 -24.51 39.43
N SER A 421 -21.38 -25.57 40.01
CA SER A 421 -20.63 -25.60 41.27
C SER A 421 -19.61 -24.47 41.45
N ASN A 422 -19.04 -23.92 40.36
CA ASN A 422 -18.13 -22.78 40.41
C ASN A 422 -18.83 -21.40 40.53
N GLY A 423 -20.15 -21.34 40.30
CA GLY A 423 -20.99 -20.15 40.36
C GLY A 423 -21.72 -19.87 39.04
N ASP A 424 -22.47 -18.77 39.01
CA ASP A 424 -23.24 -18.33 37.85
C ASP A 424 -22.38 -17.45 36.92
N GLU A 425 -22.47 -17.67 35.60
CA GLU A 425 -22.05 -16.73 34.56
C GLU A 425 -23.15 -16.57 33.51
N THR A 426 -23.07 -15.57 32.64
CA THR A 426 -24.12 -15.28 31.65
C THR A 426 -23.52 -14.72 30.37
N ILE A 427 -23.83 -15.35 29.24
CA ILE A 427 -23.64 -14.81 27.90
C ILE A 427 -24.93 -14.08 27.47
N SER A 428 -24.83 -13.11 26.57
CA SER A 428 -26.00 -12.50 25.94
C SER A 428 -25.63 -12.10 24.52
N GLU A 429 -26.41 -12.58 23.56
CA GLU A 429 -26.27 -12.26 22.13
C GLU A 429 -27.48 -11.46 21.67
N ASP A 430 -27.27 -10.50 20.78
CA ASP A 430 -28.39 -9.79 20.16
C ASP A 430 -29.10 -10.68 19.14
N VAL A 431 -30.41 -10.53 19.05
CA VAL A 431 -31.29 -11.31 18.17
C VAL A 431 -31.75 -10.38 17.05
N PRO A 432 -31.12 -10.42 15.86
CA PRO A 432 -31.42 -9.49 14.76
C PRO A 432 -32.85 -9.69 14.22
N ILE A 433 -33.75 -8.77 14.56
CA ILE A 433 -35.15 -8.79 14.13
C ILE A 433 -35.40 -7.79 13.01
N ASN A 434 -35.69 -8.31 11.83
CA ASN A 434 -36.02 -7.52 10.65
C ASN A 434 -37.46 -6.99 10.73
N LEU A 435 -37.62 -5.73 11.18
CA LEU A 435 -38.88 -4.98 11.20
C LEU A 435 -39.37 -4.52 9.81
N GLY A 436 -39.11 -5.30 8.76
CA GLY A 436 -39.58 -5.02 7.40
C GLY A 436 -38.82 -3.88 6.69
N LYS A 437 -37.62 -3.51 7.16
CA LYS A 437 -36.74 -2.50 6.54
C LYS A 437 -35.31 -3.00 6.45
N VAL A 438 -34.68 -2.82 5.29
CA VAL A 438 -33.27 -3.15 5.06
C VAL A 438 -32.63 -2.02 4.22
N ASN A 439 -31.38 -1.68 4.53
CA ASN A 439 -30.58 -0.72 3.78
C ASN A 439 -29.71 -1.50 2.78
N VAL A 440 -30.11 -1.50 1.49
CA VAL A 440 -29.33 -2.13 0.42
C VAL A 440 -28.69 -1.05 -0.44
N HIS A 441 -27.36 -1.07 -0.49
CA HIS A 441 -26.55 -0.21 -1.37
C HIS A 441 -26.06 -1.01 -2.58
N PHE A 442 -26.05 -0.38 -3.75
CA PHE A 442 -25.74 -1.00 -5.05
C PHE A 442 -24.50 -0.35 -5.70
N TYR A 443 -23.56 -1.17 -6.15
CA TYR A 443 -22.23 -0.78 -6.59
C TYR A 443 -21.93 -1.39 -7.97
N PRO A 444 -22.19 -0.67 -9.08
CA PRO A 444 -21.86 -1.13 -10.43
C PRO A 444 -20.35 -1.27 -10.63
N GLU A 445 -19.86 -2.39 -11.20
CA GLU A 445 -18.41 -2.69 -11.27
C GLU A 445 -17.56 -1.64 -12.00
N GLY A 446 -18.16 -0.85 -12.90
CA GLY A 446 -17.52 0.27 -13.59
C GLY A 446 -17.86 1.66 -13.01
N GLY A 447 -18.33 1.76 -11.76
CA GLY A 447 -18.77 3.01 -11.13
C GLY A 447 -20.17 3.47 -11.54
N LYS A 448 -20.54 3.31 -12.81
CA LYS A 448 -21.88 3.58 -13.37
C LYS A 448 -22.42 2.35 -14.08
N LEU A 449 -23.75 2.26 -14.27
CA LEU A 449 -24.37 1.24 -15.12
C LEU A 449 -24.36 1.67 -16.58
N ALA A 450 -23.83 0.82 -17.47
CA ALA A 450 -23.77 1.05 -18.91
C ALA A 450 -24.99 0.47 -19.64
N ALA A 451 -25.76 1.28 -20.35
CA ALA A 451 -26.93 0.80 -21.11
C ALA A 451 -26.51 -0.15 -22.25
N GLY A 452 -27.28 -1.23 -22.45
CA GLY A 452 -27.05 -2.23 -23.51
C GLY A 452 -25.93 -3.24 -23.25
N LEU A 453 -25.07 -3.02 -22.26
CA LEU A 453 -23.97 -3.92 -21.89
C LEU A 453 -24.34 -4.82 -20.69
N ARG A 454 -23.69 -5.99 -20.57
CA ARG A 454 -23.88 -6.87 -19.40
C ARG A 454 -23.07 -6.34 -18.22
N ASN A 455 -23.75 -5.70 -17.27
CA ASN A 455 -23.16 -5.09 -16.09
C ASN A 455 -23.09 -6.10 -14.95
N ARG A 456 -21.97 -6.12 -14.22
CA ARG A 456 -21.86 -6.76 -12.90
C ARG A 456 -22.23 -5.74 -11.83
N LEU A 457 -23.07 -6.14 -10.89
CA LEU A 457 -23.60 -5.28 -9.84
C LEU A 457 -23.35 -5.92 -8.48
N TYR A 458 -22.41 -5.36 -7.72
CA TYR A 458 -22.22 -5.72 -6.31
C TYR A 458 -23.28 -5.00 -5.48
N PHE A 459 -23.57 -5.55 -4.31
CA PHE A 459 -24.46 -4.91 -3.34
C PHE A 459 -24.08 -5.29 -1.92
N HIS A 460 -24.54 -4.47 -0.98
CA HIS A 460 -24.31 -4.62 0.45
C HIS A 460 -25.62 -4.34 1.19
N SER A 461 -26.04 -5.30 2.01
CA SER A 461 -27.29 -5.32 2.76
C SER A 461 -26.99 -5.23 4.26
N ARG A 462 -27.43 -4.14 4.89
CA ARG A 462 -27.34 -3.91 6.33
C ARG A 462 -28.72 -3.59 6.91
N ASP A 463 -28.91 -3.87 8.20
CA ASP A 463 -30.11 -3.52 8.96
C ASP A 463 -30.17 -1.99 9.26
N PRO A 464 -31.21 -1.51 9.98
CA PRO A 464 -31.28 -0.12 10.46
C PRO A 464 -30.22 0.32 11.49
N HIS A 465 -29.50 -0.59 12.15
CA HIS A 465 -28.39 -0.26 13.05
C HIS A 465 -27.04 -0.22 12.33
N GLY A 466 -26.87 -1.04 11.29
CA GLY A 466 -25.65 -1.16 10.51
C GLY A 466 -25.09 -2.59 10.49
N GLU A 467 -25.72 -3.56 11.13
CA GLU A 467 -25.26 -4.95 11.09
C GLU A 467 -25.59 -5.59 9.74
N PRO A 468 -24.76 -6.52 9.22
CA PRO A 468 -25.09 -7.25 8.00
C PRO A 468 -26.44 -7.95 8.02
N THR A 469 -27.07 -8.12 6.87
CA THR A 469 -28.37 -8.81 6.77
C THR A 469 -28.45 -9.67 5.53
N HIS A 470 -28.64 -10.98 5.72
CA HIS A 470 -28.89 -11.90 4.62
C HIS A 470 -30.24 -11.63 3.94
N ILE A 471 -30.23 -11.50 2.61
CA ILE A 471 -31.40 -11.25 1.77
C ILE A 471 -31.38 -12.10 0.50
N GLU A 472 -32.57 -12.44 0.02
CA GLU A 472 -32.78 -13.02 -1.31
C GLU A 472 -33.92 -12.26 -2.02
N GLY A 473 -33.86 -12.18 -3.35
CA GLY A 473 -34.89 -11.50 -4.15
C GLY A 473 -34.52 -11.40 -5.62
N ARG A 474 -35.18 -10.48 -6.34
CA ARG A 474 -35.05 -10.31 -7.80
C ARG A 474 -34.97 -8.84 -8.18
N ILE A 475 -34.14 -8.52 -9.17
CA ILE A 475 -34.23 -7.24 -9.89
C ILE A 475 -35.39 -7.36 -10.87
N VAL A 476 -36.31 -6.39 -10.85
CA VAL A 476 -37.48 -6.28 -11.73
C VAL A 476 -37.45 -4.99 -12.55
N ASP A 477 -38.08 -5.02 -13.73
CA ASP A 477 -38.34 -3.84 -14.56
C ASP A 477 -39.61 -3.07 -14.15
N SER A 478 -39.94 -1.99 -14.87
CA SER A 478 -41.14 -1.18 -14.64
C SER A 478 -42.48 -1.87 -14.97
N ALA A 479 -42.44 -3.11 -15.43
CA ALA A 479 -43.60 -3.97 -15.69
C ALA A 479 -43.60 -5.24 -14.81
N ASP A 480 -42.79 -5.26 -13.73
CA ASP A 480 -42.65 -6.34 -12.75
C ASP A 480 -42.08 -7.66 -13.33
N ASN A 481 -41.37 -7.59 -14.47
CA ASN A 481 -40.64 -8.75 -15.02
C ASN A 481 -39.29 -8.88 -14.32
N ALA A 482 -38.99 -10.05 -13.77
CA ALA A 482 -37.68 -10.34 -13.21
C ALA A 482 -36.60 -10.42 -14.31
N VAL A 483 -35.51 -9.66 -14.14
CA VAL A 483 -34.36 -9.60 -15.07
C VAL A 483 -33.08 -10.22 -14.52
N ALA A 484 -32.96 -10.38 -13.19
CA ALA A 484 -31.90 -11.15 -12.55
C ALA A 484 -32.29 -11.53 -11.11
N ASP A 485 -31.79 -12.67 -10.64
CA ASP A 485 -31.88 -13.09 -9.24
C ASP A 485 -30.76 -12.43 -8.39
N VAL A 486 -31.00 -12.31 -7.08
CA VAL A 486 -30.14 -11.63 -6.11
C VAL A 486 -30.12 -12.43 -4.80
N ALA A 487 -28.94 -12.75 -4.30
CA ALA A 487 -28.75 -13.38 -2.99
C ALA A 487 -27.43 -12.91 -2.36
N THR A 488 -27.43 -12.66 -1.05
CA THR A 488 -26.20 -12.41 -0.28
C THR A 488 -25.36 -13.66 -0.10
N THR A 489 -24.07 -13.49 0.20
CA THR A 489 -23.11 -14.59 0.32
C THR A 489 -22.26 -14.51 1.59
N HIS A 490 -21.77 -13.33 1.97
CA HIS A 490 -20.91 -13.14 3.15
C HIS A 490 -21.00 -11.68 3.64
N GLU A 491 -21.05 -11.45 4.96
CA GLU A 491 -21.24 -10.11 5.58
C GLU A 491 -22.34 -9.26 4.91
N GLY A 492 -23.46 -9.87 4.51
CA GLY A 492 -24.55 -9.16 3.81
C GLY A 492 -24.17 -8.61 2.43
N ARG A 493 -22.98 -8.93 1.91
CA ARG A 493 -22.50 -8.59 0.57
C ARG A 493 -22.95 -9.65 -0.43
N GLY A 494 -23.12 -9.25 -1.69
CA GLY A 494 -23.44 -10.16 -2.79
C GLY A 494 -23.17 -9.53 -4.15
N VAL A 495 -23.36 -10.29 -5.23
CA VAL A 495 -23.16 -9.83 -6.60
C VAL A 495 -24.12 -10.49 -7.57
N THR A 496 -24.62 -9.73 -8.54
CA THR A 496 -25.48 -10.23 -9.64
C THR A 496 -25.03 -9.63 -10.98
N SER A 497 -25.70 -9.96 -12.08
CA SER A 497 -25.38 -9.42 -13.42
C SER A 497 -26.56 -9.38 -14.38
N PHE A 498 -26.83 -8.22 -14.95
CA PHE A 498 -27.95 -7.95 -15.85
C PHE A 498 -27.59 -6.94 -16.96
N THR A 499 -28.48 -6.76 -17.95
CA THR A 499 -28.27 -5.84 -19.08
C THR A 499 -29.33 -4.74 -19.04
N PRO A 500 -29.07 -3.59 -18.38
CA PRO A 500 -30.01 -2.49 -18.32
C PRO A 500 -30.23 -1.87 -19.70
N GLN A 501 -31.46 -1.44 -19.98
CA GLN A 501 -31.83 -0.75 -21.21
C GLN A 501 -31.73 0.77 -21.04
N THR A 502 -31.54 1.50 -22.13
CA THR A 502 -31.53 2.97 -22.13
C THR A 502 -32.83 3.54 -21.57
N ASP A 503 -32.72 4.56 -20.71
CA ASP A 503 -33.83 5.23 -20.02
C ASP A 503 -34.74 4.33 -19.15
N ALA A 504 -34.40 3.06 -18.94
CA ALA A 504 -35.15 2.15 -18.09
C ALA A 504 -34.80 2.33 -16.60
N GLN A 505 -35.81 2.24 -15.74
CA GLN A 505 -35.66 2.10 -14.29
C GLN A 505 -35.84 0.62 -13.88
N TYR A 506 -35.14 0.24 -12.82
CA TYR A 506 -35.16 -1.09 -12.24
C TYR A 506 -35.30 -1.00 -10.72
N TRP A 507 -35.92 -2.01 -10.13
CA TRP A 507 -36.08 -2.12 -8.69
C TRP A 507 -35.64 -3.49 -8.20
N PHE A 508 -35.12 -3.55 -6.99
CA PHE A 508 -34.88 -4.79 -6.28
C PHE A 508 -36.09 -5.09 -5.38
N ALA A 509 -36.76 -6.21 -5.66
CA ALA A 509 -37.84 -6.76 -4.86
C ALA A 509 -37.27 -7.86 -3.95
N ILE A 510 -37.43 -7.69 -2.64
CA ILE A 510 -36.95 -8.62 -1.62
C ILE A 510 -37.98 -9.75 -1.45
N ASP A 511 -37.56 -11.00 -1.69
CA ASP A 511 -38.37 -12.20 -1.46
C ASP A 511 -38.12 -12.80 -0.05
N LYS A 512 -36.90 -12.61 0.51
CA LYS A 512 -36.53 -12.99 1.87
C LYS A 512 -35.64 -11.93 2.54
N PRO A 513 -35.77 -11.69 3.86
CA PRO A 513 -36.74 -12.31 4.77
C PRO A 513 -38.19 -11.83 4.52
N VAL A 514 -39.15 -12.70 4.81
CA VAL A 514 -40.55 -12.53 4.39
C VAL A 514 -41.22 -11.38 5.15
N GLY A 515 -41.92 -10.51 4.42
CA GLY A 515 -42.66 -9.38 4.99
C GLY A 515 -41.99 -8.02 4.80
N ILE A 516 -40.78 -7.97 4.24
CA ILE A 516 -40.22 -6.74 3.68
C ILE A 516 -40.98 -6.42 2.38
N ALA A 517 -41.94 -5.50 2.45
CA ALA A 517 -42.63 -4.95 1.28
C ALA A 517 -41.90 -3.75 0.64
N GLN A 518 -40.61 -3.57 0.99
CA GLN A 518 -39.76 -2.49 0.49
C GLN A 518 -39.22 -2.86 -0.89
N SER A 519 -39.61 -2.10 -1.91
CA SER A 519 -38.98 -2.10 -3.23
C SER A 519 -37.90 -1.03 -3.27
N ILE A 520 -36.68 -1.38 -3.70
CA ILE A 520 -35.50 -0.51 -3.65
C ILE A 520 -35.11 -0.14 -5.08
N GLU A 521 -35.15 1.14 -5.44
CA GLU A 521 -34.75 1.60 -6.78
C GLU A 521 -33.23 1.41 -6.98
N LEU A 522 -32.84 0.83 -8.12
CA LEU A 522 -31.43 0.70 -8.50
C LEU A 522 -30.91 2.03 -9.08
N PRO A 523 -29.58 2.25 -9.10
CA PRO A 523 -28.97 3.28 -9.92
C PRO A 523 -29.50 3.20 -11.37
N ARG A 524 -29.72 4.35 -12.01
CA ARG A 524 -30.10 4.39 -13.43
C ARG A 524 -28.88 4.09 -14.30
N ALA A 525 -29.13 3.54 -15.49
CA ALA A 525 -28.09 3.46 -16.52
C ALA A 525 -27.72 4.87 -16.99
N ASP A 526 -26.42 5.14 -17.11
CA ASP A 526 -25.88 6.42 -17.51
C ASP A 526 -25.58 6.41 -19.03
N PRO A 527 -26.17 7.31 -19.84
CA PRO A 527 -25.92 7.36 -21.29
C PRO A 527 -24.46 7.67 -21.70
N GLU A 528 -23.65 8.20 -20.79
CA GLU A 528 -22.23 8.46 -21.00
C GLU A 528 -21.36 7.25 -20.63
N GLN A 529 -21.85 6.34 -19.77
CA GLN A 529 -21.13 5.10 -19.44
C GLN A 529 -21.24 4.10 -20.60
N ARG A 530 -20.25 4.16 -21.51
CA ARG A 530 -20.20 3.30 -22.71
C ARG A 530 -19.35 2.05 -22.55
N LEU A 531 -18.74 1.83 -21.37
CA LEU A 531 -17.80 0.75 -21.11
C LEU A 531 -18.12 0.02 -19.79
N VAL A 532 -18.01 -1.31 -19.82
CA VAL A 532 -17.98 -2.19 -18.64
C VAL A 532 -16.64 -2.92 -18.62
N MET A 533 -15.97 -2.90 -17.47
CA MET A 533 -14.79 -3.71 -17.19
C MET A 533 -15.19 -4.92 -16.32
N GLN A 534 -14.66 -6.10 -16.63
CA GLN A 534 -14.83 -7.34 -15.87
C GLN A 534 -13.46 -7.94 -15.59
N THR A 535 -13.10 -8.13 -14.31
CA THR A 535 -11.77 -8.58 -13.87
C THR A 535 -11.78 -10.04 -13.40
N GLY A 536 -12.33 -10.94 -14.23
CA GLY A 536 -12.35 -12.38 -13.99
C GLY A 536 -12.89 -12.76 -12.58
N PRO A 537 -12.15 -13.56 -11.79
CA PRO A 537 -12.53 -13.96 -10.43
C PRO A 537 -12.30 -12.87 -9.37
N GLY A 538 -11.67 -11.74 -9.70
CA GLY A 538 -11.29 -10.68 -8.75
C GLY A 538 -10.09 -11.01 -7.84
N VAL A 539 -9.87 -12.29 -7.53
CA VAL A 539 -8.71 -12.81 -6.79
C VAL A 539 -7.82 -13.65 -7.72
N PHE A 540 -6.54 -13.27 -7.83
CA PHE A 540 -5.56 -13.83 -8.77
C PHE A 540 -4.38 -14.46 -8.04
N ALA A 541 -3.73 -15.46 -8.65
CA ALA A 541 -2.59 -16.13 -8.03
C ALA A 541 -1.33 -15.25 -8.02
N ALA A 542 -0.35 -15.65 -7.22
CA ALA A 542 0.87 -14.90 -7.01
C ALA A 542 1.72 -14.83 -8.30
N SER A 543 2.24 -13.65 -8.62
CA SER A 543 2.97 -13.34 -9.87
C SER A 543 2.19 -13.53 -11.20
N GLU A 544 0.91 -13.94 -11.22
CA GLU A 544 0.10 -13.98 -12.45
C GLU A 544 -0.28 -12.58 -12.96
N PRO A 545 -0.59 -12.38 -14.25
CA PRO A 545 -1.20 -11.15 -14.75
C PRO A 545 -2.69 -11.08 -14.39
N ILE A 546 -3.26 -9.87 -14.36
CA ILE A 546 -4.71 -9.71 -14.19
C ILE A 546 -5.39 -9.94 -15.55
N GLU A 547 -6.27 -10.93 -15.63
CA GLU A 547 -7.14 -11.13 -16.80
C GLU A 547 -8.30 -10.12 -16.76
N LEU A 548 -8.52 -9.42 -17.88
CA LEU A 548 -9.54 -8.39 -17.99
C LEU A 548 -10.30 -8.47 -19.33
N LYS A 549 -11.61 -8.27 -19.25
CA LYS A 549 -12.50 -8.09 -20.40
C LYS A 549 -13.11 -6.70 -20.35
N LEU A 550 -13.03 -5.96 -21.45
CA LEU A 550 -13.71 -4.68 -21.63
C LEU A 550 -14.78 -4.84 -22.71
N ASP A 551 -16.04 -4.59 -22.35
CA ASP A 551 -17.13 -4.47 -23.31
C ASP A 551 -17.47 -2.99 -23.49
N THR A 552 -17.54 -2.52 -24.74
CA THR A 552 -17.78 -1.11 -25.07
C THR A 552 -18.73 -0.93 -26.25
N THR A 553 -19.50 0.16 -26.23
CA THR A 553 -20.27 0.65 -27.38
C THR A 553 -19.54 1.75 -28.17
N SER A 554 -18.27 2.01 -27.84
CA SER A 554 -17.44 3.09 -28.40
C SER A 554 -16.03 2.59 -28.76
N ALA A 555 -15.94 1.63 -29.68
CA ALA A 555 -14.69 0.97 -30.11
C ALA A 555 -13.63 1.91 -30.71
N GLU A 556 -14.02 3.13 -31.12
CA GLU A 556 -13.10 4.14 -31.65
C GLU A 556 -12.40 4.95 -30.56
N THR A 557 -12.84 4.84 -29.30
CA THR A 557 -12.20 5.49 -28.15
C THR A 557 -10.93 4.70 -27.76
N PRO A 558 -9.72 5.27 -27.92
CA PRO A 558 -8.50 4.63 -27.44
C PRO A 558 -8.40 4.74 -25.92
N LEU A 559 -7.91 3.67 -25.27
CA LEU A 559 -7.86 3.56 -23.81
C LEU A 559 -6.45 3.27 -23.29
N VAL A 560 -6.23 3.62 -22.03
CA VAL A 560 -5.14 3.07 -21.22
C VAL A 560 -5.73 2.43 -19.97
N VAL A 561 -5.38 1.19 -19.69
CA VAL A 561 -5.62 0.53 -18.41
C VAL A 561 -4.34 0.62 -17.59
N ALA A 562 -4.41 1.11 -16.35
CA ALA A 562 -3.28 1.15 -15.43
C ALA A 562 -3.61 0.40 -14.14
N GLY A 563 -2.66 -0.40 -13.65
CA GLY A 563 -2.73 -1.10 -12.36
C GLY A 563 -1.83 -0.41 -11.34
N TYR A 564 -2.38 -0.12 -10.16
CA TYR A 564 -1.69 0.51 -9.05
C TYR A 564 -1.68 -0.40 -7.82
N CYS A 565 -0.54 -0.54 -7.16
CA CYS A 565 -0.39 -1.27 -5.90
C CYS A 565 0.00 -0.29 -4.80
N ARG A 566 -0.80 -0.19 -3.72
CA ARG A 566 -0.60 0.78 -2.61
C ARG A 566 -0.31 2.22 -3.09
N GLY A 567 -0.92 2.63 -4.20
CA GLY A 567 -0.75 3.95 -4.80
C GLY A 567 0.58 4.22 -5.52
N ALA A 568 1.20 3.22 -6.14
CA ALA A 568 2.21 3.38 -7.21
C ALA A 568 1.81 2.55 -8.44
N MET A 569 2.12 3.01 -9.66
CA MET A 569 1.85 2.25 -10.88
C MET A 569 2.77 1.03 -10.97
N VAL A 570 2.19 -0.14 -11.24
CA VAL A 570 2.89 -1.43 -11.31
C VAL A 570 2.58 -2.22 -12.59
N GLY A 571 1.78 -1.66 -13.50
CA GLY A 571 1.53 -2.23 -14.82
C GLY A 571 0.57 -1.38 -15.63
N GLN A 572 0.65 -1.45 -16.95
CA GLN A 572 -0.13 -0.62 -17.86
C GLN A 572 -0.30 -1.27 -19.24
N LEU A 573 -1.46 -1.06 -19.86
CA LEU A 573 -1.87 -1.63 -21.14
C LEU A 573 -2.55 -0.56 -22.00
N SER A 574 -2.14 -0.42 -23.26
CA SER A 574 -2.75 0.52 -24.22
C SER A 574 -3.63 -0.22 -25.22
N ILE A 575 -4.89 0.20 -25.34
CA ILE A 575 -5.91 -0.44 -26.20
C ILE A 575 -6.36 0.55 -27.27
N GLU A 576 -6.37 0.10 -28.52
CA GLU A 576 -6.74 0.88 -29.70
C GLU A 576 -7.78 0.12 -30.55
N LYS A 577 -8.37 0.82 -31.53
CA LYS A 577 -9.47 0.29 -32.36
C LYS A 577 -9.22 -1.12 -32.97
N PRO A 578 -8.01 -1.48 -33.45
CA PRO A 578 -7.75 -2.82 -34.00
C PRO A 578 -7.80 -3.98 -32.98
N ASP A 579 -7.74 -3.69 -31.68
CA ASP A 579 -7.69 -4.74 -30.64
C ASP A 579 -9.07 -5.30 -30.26
N TYR A 580 -10.15 -4.67 -30.75
CA TYR A 580 -11.52 -5.03 -30.40
C TYR A 580 -12.15 -6.01 -31.40
N GLU A 581 -12.69 -7.11 -30.89
CA GLU A 581 -13.63 -7.95 -31.64
C GLU A 581 -15.02 -7.29 -31.62
N VAL A 582 -15.52 -6.85 -32.79
CA VAL A 582 -16.82 -6.19 -32.91
C VAL A 582 -17.89 -7.21 -33.32
N ALA A 583 -18.88 -7.42 -32.45
CA ALA A 583 -19.99 -8.34 -32.68
C ALA A 583 -21.12 -7.71 -33.53
N GLU A 584 -21.99 -8.55 -34.11
CA GLU A 584 -23.10 -8.11 -34.99
C GLU A 584 -24.10 -7.15 -34.33
N ASN A 585 -24.17 -7.13 -32.99
CA ASN A 585 -25.00 -6.21 -32.21
C ASN A 585 -24.36 -4.83 -32.00
N GLY A 586 -23.15 -4.58 -32.52
CA GLY A 586 -22.41 -3.33 -32.36
C GLY A 586 -21.65 -3.20 -31.03
N VAL A 587 -21.65 -4.22 -30.17
CA VAL A 587 -20.77 -4.27 -29.00
C VAL A 587 -19.38 -4.70 -29.44
N ALA A 588 -18.37 -3.96 -28.97
CA ALA A 588 -16.97 -4.28 -29.15
C ALA A 588 -16.41 -4.88 -27.85
N SER A 589 -15.73 -6.01 -27.95
CA SER A 589 -15.11 -6.71 -26.83
C SER A 589 -13.59 -6.71 -26.99
N PHE A 590 -12.89 -6.31 -25.94
CA PHE A 590 -11.46 -6.59 -25.76
C PHE A 590 -11.29 -7.63 -24.65
N ALA A 591 -10.40 -8.60 -24.85
CA ALA A 591 -9.99 -9.56 -23.82
C ALA A 591 -8.46 -9.61 -23.78
N GLY A 592 -7.87 -9.38 -22.61
CA GLY A 592 -6.43 -9.26 -22.47
C GLY A 592 -5.91 -9.46 -21.06
N ARG A 593 -4.61 -9.25 -20.90
CA ARG A 593 -3.87 -9.50 -19.66
C ARG A 593 -3.04 -8.27 -19.28
N LEU A 594 -3.37 -7.66 -18.16
CA LEU A 594 -2.55 -6.61 -17.56
C LEU A 594 -1.40 -7.28 -16.80
N VAL A 595 -0.22 -7.29 -17.43
CA VAL A 595 1.02 -7.72 -16.79
C VAL A 595 1.39 -6.71 -15.71
N LEU A 596 1.71 -7.21 -14.52
CA LEU A 596 2.12 -6.41 -13.37
C LEU A 596 3.52 -6.81 -12.92
N ALA A 597 4.26 -5.84 -12.38
CA ALA A 597 5.58 -5.98 -11.77
C ALA A 597 5.67 -7.25 -10.89
N PRO A 598 6.80 -8.00 -10.91
CA PRO A 598 6.88 -9.32 -10.27
C PRO A 598 6.64 -9.33 -8.75
N ASP A 599 6.83 -8.20 -8.09
CA ASP A 599 6.71 -7.92 -6.66
C ASP A 599 5.37 -7.29 -6.23
N ALA A 600 4.53 -6.86 -7.17
CA ALA A 600 3.21 -6.30 -6.87
C ALA A 600 2.27 -7.38 -6.28
N GLN A 601 1.94 -7.27 -5.00
CA GLN A 601 1.13 -8.24 -4.25
C GLN A 601 0.26 -7.54 -3.20
N GLY A 602 -0.92 -8.09 -2.91
CA GLY A 602 -1.99 -7.43 -2.16
C GLY A 602 -3.07 -6.85 -3.08
N VAL A 603 -3.72 -5.77 -2.65
CA VAL A 603 -4.71 -5.04 -3.45
C VAL A 603 -4.06 -4.33 -4.65
N ILE A 604 -4.64 -4.56 -5.83
CA ILE A 604 -4.32 -3.87 -7.09
C ILE A 604 -5.54 -3.05 -7.51
N ARG A 605 -5.39 -1.72 -7.60
CA ARG A 605 -6.41 -0.83 -8.16
C ARG A 605 -6.22 -0.70 -9.67
N ILE A 606 -7.24 -1.07 -10.44
CA ILE A 606 -7.21 -1.08 -11.91
C ILE A 606 -8.09 0.06 -12.40
N THR A 607 -7.52 1.03 -13.10
CA THR A 607 -8.22 2.22 -13.60
C THR A 607 -8.15 2.24 -15.13
N VAL A 608 -9.30 2.47 -15.80
CA VAL A 608 -9.41 2.61 -17.26
C VAL A 608 -9.57 4.10 -17.59
N PHE A 609 -8.68 4.63 -18.43
CA PHE A 609 -8.65 6.03 -18.84
C PHE A 609 -8.97 6.20 -20.33
N ASP A 610 -9.78 7.21 -20.66
CA ASP A 610 -9.92 7.74 -22.01
C ASP A 610 -8.66 8.57 -22.36
N ARG A 611 -8.00 8.25 -23.48
CA ARG A 611 -6.86 9.04 -24.00
C ARG A 611 -7.19 9.90 -25.24
N SER A 612 -8.46 9.99 -25.64
CA SER A 612 -8.92 10.92 -26.69
C SER A 612 -8.99 12.37 -26.20
N VAL A 613 -9.05 12.56 -24.88
CA VAL A 613 -9.03 13.85 -24.18
C VAL A 613 -7.67 14.09 -23.50
N THR A 614 -7.37 15.35 -23.18
CA THR A 614 -6.11 15.76 -22.52
C THR A 614 -6.41 16.87 -21.50
N PRO A 615 -6.16 16.68 -20.19
CA PRO A 615 -5.65 15.45 -19.55
C PRO A 615 -6.59 14.25 -19.74
N MET A 616 -6.06 13.05 -19.51
CA MET A 616 -6.79 11.79 -19.65
C MET A 616 -7.85 11.65 -18.55
N VAL A 617 -9.04 11.17 -18.89
CA VAL A 617 -10.18 11.08 -17.97
C VAL A 617 -10.45 9.63 -17.58
N PRO A 618 -10.51 9.28 -16.28
CA PRO A 618 -10.87 7.92 -15.84
C PRO A 618 -12.36 7.63 -16.07
N ILE A 619 -12.65 6.46 -16.67
CA ILE A 619 -14.00 6.00 -17.05
C ILE A 619 -14.53 4.93 -16.10
N ALA A 620 -13.65 4.05 -15.61
CA ALA A 620 -14.00 2.92 -14.73
C ALA A 620 -12.82 2.57 -13.82
N GLU A 621 -13.11 2.13 -12.60
CA GLU A 621 -12.10 1.68 -11.63
C GLU A 621 -12.60 0.47 -10.84
N ARG A 622 -11.70 -0.49 -10.59
CA ARG A 622 -11.98 -1.73 -9.85
C ARG A 622 -10.75 -2.14 -9.04
N LEU A 623 -10.94 -2.46 -7.76
CA LEU A 623 -9.92 -3.17 -6.99
C LEU A 623 -9.93 -4.66 -7.34
N ALA A 624 -8.77 -5.31 -7.36
CA ALA A 624 -8.58 -6.77 -7.44
C ALA A 624 -7.53 -7.20 -6.41
N TYR A 625 -7.43 -8.49 -6.09
CA TYR A 625 -6.38 -9.01 -5.21
C TYR A 625 -5.40 -9.90 -5.97
N ARG A 626 -4.09 -9.67 -5.78
CA ARG A 626 -3.03 -10.56 -6.28
C ARG A 626 -2.34 -11.21 -5.09
N LYS A 627 -2.44 -12.54 -4.98
CA LYS A 627 -1.94 -13.30 -3.82
C LYS A 627 -0.45 -13.03 -3.56
N VAL A 628 -0.10 -13.06 -2.28
CA VAL A 628 1.27 -12.89 -1.78
C VAL A 628 2.15 -14.03 -2.25
N ARG A 629 3.34 -13.71 -2.78
CA ARG A 629 4.36 -14.70 -3.14
C ARG A 629 5.38 -14.93 -2.02
N LYS A 630 5.82 -13.85 -1.39
CA LYS A 630 6.90 -13.87 -0.39
C LYS A 630 6.31 -13.66 1.00
N ALA A 631 6.43 -14.65 1.89
CA ALA A 631 5.79 -14.64 3.20
C ALA A 631 6.67 -15.33 4.26
N LEU A 632 6.50 -14.95 5.53
CA LEU A 632 7.13 -15.64 6.65
C LEU A 632 6.21 -16.73 7.18
N GLN A 633 6.63 -17.98 7.07
CA GLN A 633 6.00 -19.11 7.72
C GLN A 633 6.42 -19.14 9.20
N VAL A 634 5.62 -18.51 10.05
CA VAL A 634 5.80 -18.55 11.51
C VAL A 634 5.19 -19.83 12.06
N ARG A 635 6.00 -20.64 12.77
CA ARG A 635 5.62 -21.95 13.32
C ARG A 635 5.85 -21.96 14.83
N LEU A 636 4.84 -22.36 15.58
CA LEU A 636 4.82 -22.38 17.04
C LEU A 636 4.76 -23.82 17.56
N SER A 637 5.70 -24.22 18.40
CA SER A 637 5.83 -25.59 18.93
C SER A 637 6.39 -25.60 20.36
N GLY A 638 6.70 -26.77 20.92
CA GLY A 638 7.09 -26.94 22.33
C GLY A 638 5.94 -26.90 23.35
N VAL A 639 4.76 -26.47 22.92
CA VAL A 639 3.54 -26.39 23.74
C VAL A 639 3.01 -27.79 24.07
N GLN A 640 2.76 -28.07 25.36
CA GLN A 640 2.12 -29.28 25.84
C GLN A 640 0.59 -29.17 25.75
N GLU A 641 -0.10 -30.31 25.62
CA GLU A 641 -1.57 -30.36 25.55
C GLU A 641 -2.25 -29.67 26.75
N LYS A 642 -1.67 -29.85 27.95
CA LYS A 642 -2.14 -29.26 29.21
C LYS A 642 -0.96 -28.96 30.13
N TYR A 643 -1.03 -27.83 30.83
CA TYR A 643 -0.05 -27.36 31.82
C TYR A 643 -0.68 -27.22 33.20
N THR A 644 0.05 -27.58 34.26
CA THR A 644 -0.40 -27.35 35.64
C THR A 644 -0.28 -25.86 36.01
N PRO A 645 -1.30 -25.23 36.61
CA PRO A 645 -1.24 -23.82 37.00
C PRO A 645 -0.01 -23.49 37.85
N GLY A 646 0.81 -22.53 37.39
CA GLY A 646 2.12 -22.22 37.99
C GLY A 646 3.34 -22.88 37.35
N SER A 647 3.19 -23.71 36.31
CA SER A 647 4.33 -24.30 35.58
C SER A 647 4.97 -23.32 34.58
N SER A 648 6.21 -23.59 34.19
CA SER A 648 6.87 -22.90 33.08
C SER A 648 6.50 -23.52 31.72
N VAL A 649 6.38 -22.68 30.70
CA VAL A 649 6.13 -23.02 29.29
C VAL A 649 7.39 -22.71 28.50
N GLU A 650 7.81 -23.62 27.62
CA GLU A 650 8.84 -23.38 26.61
C GLU A 650 8.19 -23.30 25.23
N LEU A 651 7.89 -22.09 24.78
CA LEU A 651 7.37 -21.83 23.44
C LEU A 651 8.55 -21.78 22.45
N GLN A 652 8.60 -22.71 21.51
CA GLN A 652 9.56 -22.71 20.43
C GLN A 652 8.97 -21.99 19.22
N VAL A 653 9.62 -20.92 18.79
CA VAL A 653 9.26 -20.17 17.58
C VAL A 653 10.28 -20.51 16.50
N ALA A 654 9.79 -20.93 15.33
CA ALA A 654 10.57 -21.08 14.11
C ALA A 654 9.97 -20.22 13.00
N VAL A 655 10.82 -19.59 12.19
CA VAL A 655 10.43 -18.71 11.08
C VAL A 655 11.24 -19.12 9.85
N THR A 656 10.52 -19.52 8.80
CA THR A 656 11.08 -19.81 7.48
C THR A 656 10.44 -18.91 6.42
N ASP A 657 11.06 -18.83 5.25
CA ASP A 657 10.46 -18.20 4.07
C ASP A 657 9.49 -19.15 3.32
N GLU A 658 9.04 -18.74 2.14
CA GLU A 658 8.21 -19.53 1.22
C GLU A 658 8.86 -20.84 0.72
N ASP A 659 10.20 -20.95 0.75
CA ASP A 659 10.97 -22.13 0.31
C ASP A 659 11.40 -23.02 1.51
N ASP A 660 10.71 -22.89 2.65
CA ASP A 660 11.00 -23.57 3.92
C ASP A 660 12.42 -23.33 4.50
N SER A 661 13.12 -22.31 4.01
CA SER A 661 14.48 -21.98 4.46
C SER A 661 14.42 -21.06 5.71
N PRO A 662 15.19 -21.35 6.78
CA PRO A 662 15.23 -20.49 7.96
C PRO A 662 15.76 -19.08 7.64
N VAL A 663 15.10 -18.06 8.18
CA VAL A 663 15.35 -16.66 7.79
C VAL A 663 15.38 -15.73 9.00
N ALA A 664 16.24 -14.71 8.95
CA ALA A 664 16.29 -13.67 9.96
C ALA A 664 15.03 -12.77 9.87
N ALA A 665 14.35 -12.59 11.00
CA ALA A 665 13.14 -11.79 11.10
C ALA A 665 13.11 -10.98 12.41
N THR A 666 12.39 -9.87 12.39
CA THR A 666 12.01 -9.13 13.59
C THR A 666 10.57 -9.51 13.93
N LEU A 667 10.30 -9.87 15.20
CA LEU A 667 8.96 -10.29 15.63
C LEU A 667 8.53 -9.66 16.96
N GLY A 668 7.23 -9.71 17.24
CA GLY A 668 6.66 -9.42 18.56
C GLY A 668 5.79 -10.58 19.02
N LEU A 669 5.81 -10.87 20.33
CA LEU A 669 5.01 -11.91 20.99
C LEU A 669 4.15 -11.31 22.11
N SER A 670 2.88 -11.66 22.12
CA SER A 670 1.97 -11.49 23.26
C SER A 670 1.45 -12.86 23.72
N VAL A 671 1.33 -13.07 25.03
CA VAL A 671 0.59 -14.21 25.60
C VAL A 671 -0.47 -13.66 26.55
N VAL A 672 -1.74 -13.85 26.19
CA VAL A 672 -2.90 -13.19 26.80
C VAL A 672 -3.95 -14.22 27.18
N ASP A 673 -4.68 -13.97 28.26
CA ASP A 673 -5.85 -14.73 28.66
C ASP A 673 -6.93 -14.72 27.56
N ASP A 674 -7.22 -15.90 27.00
CA ASP A 674 -8.13 -16.08 25.87
C ASP A 674 -9.56 -15.60 26.22
N ALA A 675 -9.96 -15.78 27.49
CA ALA A 675 -11.23 -15.30 28.01
C ALA A 675 -11.34 -13.76 28.07
N VAL A 676 -10.21 -13.03 28.11
CA VAL A 676 -10.18 -11.55 28.09
C VAL A 676 -10.15 -11.01 26.66
N LEU A 677 -9.49 -11.70 25.72
CA LEU A 677 -9.59 -11.39 24.29
C LEU A 677 -11.04 -11.52 23.80
N ASN A 678 -11.72 -12.60 24.20
CA ASN A 678 -13.12 -12.84 23.85
C ASN A 678 -14.06 -11.80 24.52
N LEU A 679 -13.86 -11.50 25.82
CA LEU A 679 -14.67 -10.50 26.55
C LEU A 679 -14.49 -9.06 26.03
N GLY A 680 -13.33 -8.76 25.42
CA GLY A 680 -13.07 -7.50 24.75
C GLY A 680 -13.31 -7.51 23.24
N GLN A 681 -13.94 -8.58 22.70
CA GLN A 681 -14.21 -8.77 21.27
C GLN A 681 -13.01 -8.42 20.37
N ASP A 682 -11.88 -9.13 20.52
CA ASP A 682 -10.61 -8.83 19.84
C ASP A 682 -10.66 -8.93 18.29
N LYS A 683 -11.16 -7.87 17.64
CA LYS A 683 -11.13 -7.68 16.18
C LYS A 683 -9.75 -7.28 15.64
N SER A 684 -8.65 -7.46 16.40
CA SER A 684 -7.31 -7.04 15.99
C SER A 684 -6.85 -7.74 14.69
N THR A 685 -6.81 -7.00 13.59
CA THR A 685 -6.18 -7.44 12.34
C THR A 685 -4.73 -7.88 12.58
N ARG A 686 -4.32 -9.04 12.05
CA ARG A 686 -2.93 -9.51 12.11
C ARG A 686 -2.05 -8.77 11.07
N LEU A 687 -0.75 -8.66 11.36
CA LEU A 687 0.23 -7.91 10.56
C LEU A 687 0.14 -8.13 9.02
N PRO A 688 0.06 -9.36 8.46
CA PRO A 688 0.01 -9.55 7.01
C PRO A 688 -1.30 -9.02 6.40
N THR A 689 -2.43 -9.29 7.05
CA THR A 689 -3.77 -8.84 6.65
C THR A 689 -3.85 -7.32 6.56
N TYR A 690 -3.24 -6.62 7.51
CA TYR A 690 -3.21 -5.17 7.49
C TYR A 690 -2.45 -4.61 6.27
N PHE A 691 -1.19 -5.02 6.07
CA PHE A 691 -0.33 -4.48 5.01
C PHE A 691 -0.66 -4.96 3.58
N HIS A 692 -1.32 -6.11 3.41
CA HIS A 692 -1.68 -6.64 2.10
C HIS A 692 -3.12 -6.31 1.66
N LEU A 693 -4.04 -6.06 2.61
CA LEU A 693 -5.44 -5.78 2.33
C LEU A 693 -5.88 -4.39 2.84
N LEU A 694 -5.86 -4.16 4.16
CA LEU A 694 -6.59 -3.03 4.75
C LEU A 694 -6.07 -1.64 4.35
N THR A 695 -4.81 -1.51 3.95
CA THR A 695 -4.21 -0.23 3.50
C THR A 695 -4.86 0.39 2.27
N ASP A 696 -5.66 -0.37 1.53
CA ASP A 696 -6.35 0.06 0.31
C ASP A 696 -7.89 -0.11 0.41
N ILE A 697 -8.42 -0.39 1.61
CA ILE A 697 -9.86 -0.51 1.92
C ILE A 697 -10.39 0.80 2.53
N ALA A 698 -11.58 1.25 2.10
CA ALA A 698 -12.17 2.52 2.56
C ALA A 698 -12.64 2.49 4.02
N ASP A 699 -13.51 1.55 4.39
CA ASP A 699 -13.99 1.35 5.76
C ASP A 699 -13.56 -0.04 6.30
N PRO A 700 -12.31 -0.22 6.76
CA PRO A 700 -11.84 -1.50 7.31
C PRO A 700 -12.53 -1.87 8.64
N GLN A 701 -13.09 -0.88 9.35
CA GLN A 701 -13.87 -1.08 10.59
C GLN A 701 -15.29 -1.65 10.32
N ASP A 702 -15.74 -1.69 9.06
CA ASP A 702 -17.05 -2.21 8.65
C ASP A 702 -17.04 -3.74 8.39
N MET A 703 -16.02 -4.44 8.91
CA MET A 703 -15.74 -5.88 8.74
C MET A 703 -15.91 -6.63 10.07
N GLU A 704 -16.32 -7.89 10.04
CA GLU A 704 -16.52 -8.73 11.23
C GLU A 704 -15.21 -9.41 11.66
N ASP A 705 -14.56 -10.13 10.74
CA ASP A 705 -13.16 -10.54 10.86
C ASP A 705 -12.37 -10.19 9.58
N ALA A 706 -11.42 -9.27 9.72
CA ALA A 706 -10.52 -8.91 8.62
C ALA A 706 -9.61 -10.08 8.18
N ASN A 707 -9.30 -11.03 9.06
CA ASN A 707 -8.31 -12.08 8.82
C ASN A 707 -8.84 -13.22 7.97
N PHE A 708 -10.13 -13.59 8.13
CA PHE A 708 -10.84 -14.53 7.27
C PHE A 708 -10.61 -14.27 5.77
N TYR A 709 -10.65 -13.00 5.35
CA TYR A 709 -10.48 -12.58 3.96
C TYR A 709 -9.15 -12.98 3.31
N LEU A 710 -8.08 -13.19 4.09
CA LEU A 710 -6.79 -13.69 3.58
C LEU A 710 -6.46 -15.12 4.07
N SER A 711 -7.44 -15.82 4.63
CA SER A 711 -7.29 -17.21 5.08
C SER A 711 -7.24 -18.20 3.90
N SER A 712 -7.05 -19.48 4.21
CA SER A 712 -7.26 -20.59 3.26
C SER A 712 -8.58 -21.33 3.50
N GLU A 713 -9.58 -20.67 4.08
CA GLU A 713 -10.89 -21.26 4.37
C GLU A 713 -11.83 -21.21 3.15
N GLU A 714 -12.83 -22.09 3.13
CA GLU A 714 -13.78 -22.19 2.02
C GLU A 714 -14.63 -20.91 1.92
N GLY A 715 -14.69 -20.33 0.72
CA GLY A 715 -15.41 -19.07 0.46
C GLY A 715 -14.62 -17.78 0.71
N ALA A 716 -13.43 -17.82 1.34
CA ALA A 716 -12.63 -16.62 1.65
C ALA A 716 -12.31 -15.77 0.40
N GLU A 717 -11.96 -16.42 -0.72
CA GLU A 717 -11.67 -15.72 -1.99
C GLU A 717 -12.92 -15.04 -2.59
N GLN A 718 -14.10 -15.67 -2.44
CA GLN A 718 -15.37 -15.10 -2.90
C GLN A 718 -15.81 -13.94 -2.01
N ALA A 719 -15.61 -14.04 -0.69
CA ALA A 719 -15.80 -12.94 0.24
C ALA A 719 -14.89 -11.76 -0.12
N LEU A 720 -13.60 -12.01 -0.42
CA LEU A 720 -12.63 -10.99 -0.81
C LEU A 720 -13.00 -10.29 -2.11
N ASP A 721 -13.51 -11.00 -3.12
CA ASP A 721 -14.06 -10.40 -4.34
C ASP A 721 -15.23 -9.44 -4.04
N LEU A 722 -16.16 -9.87 -3.18
CA LEU A 722 -17.32 -9.07 -2.74
C LEU A 722 -16.94 -7.86 -1.88
N LEU A 723 -15.93 -7.99 -1.02
CA LEU A 723 -15.36 -6.88 -0.26
C LEU A 723 -14.78 -5.84 -1.21
N LEU A 724 -13.90 -6.26 -2.13
CA LEU A 724 -13.25 -5.35 -3.08
C LEU A 724 -14.23 -4.74 -4.09
N GLY A 725 -15.33 -5.43 -4.42
CA GLY A 725 -16.41 -4.91 -5.25
C GLY A 725 -17.36 -3.93 -4.54
N THR A 726 -17.35 -3.86 -3.21
CA THR A 726 -18.19 -2.95 -2.41
C THR A 726 -17.40 -1.82 -1.75
N GLN A 727 -16.30 -2.12 -1.06
CA GLN A 727 -15.40 -1.15 -0.41
C GLN A 727 -14.44 -0.46 -1.41
N GLY A 728 -14.23 -1.05 -2.59
CA GLY A 728 -13.37 -0.50 -3.64
C GLY A 728 -14.10 0.31 -4.71
N TRP A 729 -15.42 0.50 -4.57
CA TRP A 729 -16.25 1.12 -5.60
C TRP A 729 -16.12 2.64 -5.64
N ARG A 730 -15.99 3.21 -6.85
CA ARG A 730 -15.93 4.66 -7.08
C ARG A 730 -16.64 5.06 -8.37
N ARG A 731 -17.15 6.30 -8.37
CA ARG A 731 -17.64 7.05 -9.53
C ARG A 731 -16.78 8.30 -9.72
N PHE A 732 -16.36 8.56 -10.95
CA PHE A 732 -15.64 9.78 -11.30
C PHE A 732 -16.64 10.92 -11.55
N VAL A 733 -16.34 12.10 -11.01
CA VAL A 733 -17.12 13.32 -11.22
C VAL A 733 -16.14 14.46 -11.48
N GLU A 734 -16.30 15.12 -12.62
CA GLU A 734 -15.48 16.27 -13.00
C GLU A 734 -15.90 17.49 -12.18
N VAL A 735 -15.04 17.88 -11.22
CA VAL A 735 -15.26 19.04 -10.34
C VAL A 735 -14.36 20.18 -10.83
N PRO A 736 -14.93 21.33 -11.25
CA PRO A 736 -14.13 22.52 -11.56
C PRO A 736 -13.28 22.94 -10.35
N SER A 737 -11.96 23.02 -10.56
CA SER A 737 -10.97 23.22 -9.50
C SER A 737 -11.11 24.56 -8.76
N ASP A 738 -11.83 25.51 -9.35
CA ASP A 738 -12.26 26.79 -8.79
C ASP A 738 -12.99 26.67 -7.43
N HIS A 739 -13.70 25.55 -7.18
CA HIS A 739 -14.82 25.54 -6.24
C HIS A 739 -14.66 24.72 -4.95
N PHE A 740 -13.62 23.87 -4.82
CA PHE A 740 -13.60 22.86 -3.75
C PHE A 740 -12.73 23.17 -2.52
N LEU A 741 -11.68 23.99 -2.64
CA LEU A 741 -10.66 24.15 -1.58
C LEU A 741 -10.83 25.40 -0.69
N ALA A 742 -11.52 26.45 -1.13
CA ALA A 742 -11.55 27.75 -0.43
C ALA A 742 -12.66 27.91 0.64
N ALA A 743 -13.48 26.88 0.89
CA ALA A 743 -14.75 27.03 1.63
C ALA A 743 -15.01 25.99 2.74
N ARG A 744 -13.99 25.22 3.15
CA ARG A 744 -14.18 24.06 4.06
C ARG A 744 -13.02 23.75 5.01
N LEU A 745 -12.09 24.69 5.21
CA LEU A 745 -10.85 24.53 5.98
C LEU A 745 -10.70 25.46 7.22
N ASP A 746 -11.50 26.53 7.33
CA ASP A 746 -11.36 27.54 8.41
C ASP A 746 -12.30 27.34 9.62
N ASP A 747 -13.27 26.44 9.51
CA ASP A 747 -14.18 26.03 10.57
C ASP A 747 -13.91 24.57 10.96
N LEU A 748 -14.50 24.15 12.09
CA LEU A 748 -14.68 22.77 12.58
C LEU A 748 -13.65 22.25 13.61
N THR A 749 -14.19 21.67 14.68
CA THR A 749 -13.47 20.92 15.72
C THR A 749 -13.96 19.47 15.77
N ASP A 750 -13.10 18.56 16.18
CA ASP A 750 -13.30 17.11 16.06
C ASP A 750 -14.25 16.48 17.11
N GLU A 751 -14.46 15.16 16.99
CA GLU A 751 -15.47 14.28 17.59
C GLU A 751 -16.80 14.17 16.82
N PHE A 752 -17.74 15.10 17.04
CA PHE A 752 -19.14 14.97 16.54
C PHE A 752 -19.24 14.79 15.02
N ARG A 753 -18.18 15.17 14.31
CA ARG A 753 -18.05 15.07 12.86
C ARG A 753 -17.91 13.63 12.35
N TYR A 754 -17.35 12.70 13.12
CA TYR A 754 -17.01 11.35 12.61
C TYR A 754 -18.28 10.52 12.29
N GLN A 755 -19.23 10.47 13.21
CA GLN A 755 -20.51 9.79 13.00
C GLN A 755 -21.41 10.54 12.00
N GLN A 756 -21.43 11.88 12.05
CA GLN A 756 -22.34 12.66 11.21
C GLN A 756 -21.86 12.79 9.75
N LEU A 757 -20.55 12.72 9.49
CA LEU A 757 -20.01 12.50 8.14
C LEU A 757 -20.46 11.15 7.60
N ARG A 758 -20.24 10.03 8.32
CA ARG A 758 -20.59 8.66 7.86
C ARG A 758 -22.02 8.52 7.35
N ALA A 759 -22.97 9.29 7.89
CA ALA A 759 -24.37 9.29 7.46
C ALA A 759 -24.64 10.02 6.13
N SER A 760 -23.91 11.11 5.81
CA SER A 760 -24.04 11.82 4.53
C SER A 760 -23.01 11.39 3.48
N SER A 761 -21.87 10.82 3.92
CA SER A 761 -20.73 10.55 3.05
C SER A 761 -20.83 9.24 2.29
N ARG A 762 -21.78 8.33 2.53
CA ARG A 762 -21.88 7.09 1.74
C ARG A 762 -22.23 7.32 0.26
N GLU A 763 -22.81 8.46 -0.12
CA GLU A 763 -22.89 8.89 -1.53
C GLU A 763 -21.69 9.75 -1.98
N GLU A 764 -21.06 10.51 -1.08
CA GLU A 764 -19.92 11.40 -1.40
C GLU A 764 -18.57 10.67 -1.47
N ALA A 765 -18.35 9.62 -0.67
CA ALA A 765 -17.12 8.82 -0.63
C ALA A 765 -16.88 8.00 -1.91
N GLY A 766 -17.96 7.75 -2.67
CA GLY A 766 -17.85 7.23 -4.02
C GLY A 766 -17.29 8.24 -5.02
N LEU A 767 -17.28 9.55 -4.75
CA LEU A 767 -16.70 10.54 -5.66
C LEU A 767 -15.17 10.55 -5.56
N ALA A 768 -14.51 10.01 -6.59
CA ALA A 768 -13.13 10.35 -6.87
C ALA A 768 -13.08 11.78 -7.46
N VAL A 769 -12.73 12.77 -6.64
CA VAL A 769 -12.40 14.13 -7.10
C VAL A 769 -11.06 14.08 -7.83
N ILE A 770 -11.02 14.60 -9.05
CA ILE A 770 -9.81 14.62 -9.88
C ILE A 770 -8.85 15.70 -9.34
N GLY A 771 -7.84 15.26 -8.60
CA GLY A 771 -6.84 16.09 -7.92
C GLY A 771 -5.71 15.24 -7.31
N ASP A 772 -4.82 15.86 -6.51
CA ASP A 772 -3.48 15.40 -6.08
C ASP A 772 -3.28 13.94 -5.61
N ALA A 773 -4.34 13.17 -5.33
CA ALA A 773 -4.27 11.76 -4.95
C ALA A 773 -4.20 10.77 -6.14
N PHE A 774 -4.38 11.23 -7.39
CA PHE A 774 -4.30 10.39 -8.59
C PHE A 774 -3.00 10.62 -9.39
N GLU A 775 -2.09 9.65 -9.35
CA GLU A 775 -0.96 9.62 -10.29
C GLU A 775 -1.45 9.16 -11.68
N LEU A 776 -1.67 10.11 -12.58
CA LEU A 776 -2.06 9.80 -13.96
C LEU A 776 -0.91 9.12 -14.73
N PRO A 777 -1.21 8.13 -15.60
CA PRO A 777 -0.23 7.66 -16.58
C PRO A 777 0.15 8.81 -17.52
N PHE A 778 1.43 8.94 -17.84
CA PHE A 778 1.80 9.77 -18.99
C PHE A 778 1.62 8.94 -20.27
N VAL A 779 1.18 9.60 -21.35
CA VAL A 779 1.25 9.07 -22.71
C VAL A 779 2.16 9.98 -23.53
N ALA A 780 3.07 9.38 -24.27
CA ALA A 780 3.96 10.04 -25.20
C ALA A 780 3.87 9.32 -26.55
N GLU A 781 3.73 10.07 -27.64
CA GLU A 781 3.56 9.50 -28.98
C GLU A 781 4.50 10.21 -29.98
N GLN A 782 5.04 9.46 -30.92
CA GLN A 782 5.86 9.97 -32.02
C GLN A 782 5.62 9.14 -33.30
N GLN A 783 5.48 9.81 -34.44
CA GLN A 783 5.58 9.18 -35.75
C GLN A 783 7.03 9.30 -36.25
N SER A 784 7.74 8.18 -36.32
CA SER A 784 9.11 8.12 -36.83
C SER A 784 9.11 8.02 -38.36
N ASN A 785 9.91 8.87 -39.00
CA ASN A 785 10.07 8.87 -40.46
C ASN A 785 11.23 7.93 -40.84
N PRO A 786 11.08 7.06 -41.85
CA PRO A 786 12.02 5.97 -42.09
C PRO A 786 13.28 6.46 -42.82
N GLN A 787 14.45 6.12 -42.29
CA GLN A 787 15.72 6.48 -42.95
C GLN A 787 15.94 5.61 -44.21
N PRO A 788 16.30 6.18 -45.38
CA PRO A 788 16.52 5.41 -46.59
C PRO A 788 17.69 4.43 -46.44
N ALA A 789 17.48 3.17 -46.86
CA ALA A 789 18.39 2.04 -46.63
C ALA A 789 19.84 2.23 -47.15
N ALA A 790 20.08 3.21 -48.03
CA ALA A 790 21.40 3.59 -48.51
C ALA A 790 22.39 4.01 -47.39
N SER A 791 21.92 4.30 -46.17
CA SER A 791 22.80 4.59 -45.02
C SER A 791 23.33 3.36 -44.28
N GLN A 792 22.77 2.17 -44.46
CA GLN A 792 23.02 1.04 -43.54
C GLN A 792 24.21 0.14 -43.91
N THR A 793 24.60 0.10 -45.19
CA THR A 793 25.76 -0.68 -45.67
C THR A 793 27.13 -0.09 -45.27
N ALA A 794 27.18 0.74 -44.22
CA ALA A 794 28.35 1.49 -43.78
C ALA A 794 28.64 1.40 -42.26
N ILE A 795 27.96 0.51 -41.52
CA ILE A 795 28.19 0.31 -40.07
C ILE A 795 28.67 -1.13 -39.73
N ILE A 796 29.52 -1.70 -40.59
CA ILE A 796 30.62 -2.58 -40.13
C ILE A 796 31.95 -2.02 -40.65
N ALA A 797 32.17 -0.74 -40.34
CA ALA A 797 33.50 -0.16 -40.28
C ALA A 797 33.72 0.26 -38.82
N GLN A 798 34.82 -0.17 -38.21
CA GLN A 798 35.22 0.37 -36.91
C GLN A 798 35.30 1.91 -37.00
N PRO A 799 35.02 2.65 -35.91
CA PRO A 799 35.26 4.09 -35.88
C PRO A 799 36.76 4.34 -36.06
N LYS A 800 37.20 4.54 -37.31
CA LYS A 800 38.57 4.89 -37.66
C LYS A 800 38.92 6.11 -36.82
N ALA A 801 39.82 5.93 -35.85
CA ALA A 801 40.06 6.90 -34.80
C ALA A 801 40.24 8.29 -35.42
N LYS A 802 39.48 9.28 -34.91
CA LYS A 802 39.62 10.67 -35.36
C LYS A 802 41.11 11.01 -35.32
N GLU A 803 41.65 11.39 -36.48
CA GLU A 803 43.07 11.72 -36.57
C GLU A 803 43.41 12.77 -35.51
N PRO A 804 44.57 12.68 -34.84
CA PRO A 804 44.95 13.66 -33.83
C PRO A 804 44.90 15.08 -34.45
N PRO A 805 44.75 16.14 -33.66
CA PRO A 805 44.37 17.48 -34.14
C PRO A 805 45.49 18.23 -34.89
N PHE A 806 46.28 17.52 -35.68
CA PHE A 806 47.33 17.99 -36.58
C PHE A 806 46.84 19.03 -37.58
N ALA A 807 45.63 18.89 -38.13
CA ALA A 807 45.04 19.90 -39.02
C ALA A 807 44.80 21.24 -38.29
N VAL A 808 44.28 21.20 -37.06
CA VAL A 808 44.08 22.38 -36.21
C VAL A 808 45.42 22.97 -35.76
N GLY A 809 46.38 22.13 -35.40
CA GLY A 809 47.76 22.52 -35.07
C GLY A 809 48.47 23.20 -36.24
N MET A 810 48.37 22.66 -37.45
CA MET A 810 48.86 23.27 -38.70
C MET A 810 48.24 24.65 -38.94
N VAL A 811 46.93 24.80 -38.79
CA VAL A 811 46.25 26.10 -38.94
C VAL A 811 46.75 27.11 -37.92
N LEU A 812 46.98 26.71 -36.66
CA LEU A 812 47.55 27.57 -35.62
C LEU A 812 49.02 27.94 -35.89
N VAL A 813 49.85 27.00 -36.36
CA VAL A 813 51.25 27.27 -36.72
C VAL A 813 51.35 28.21 -37.92
N VAL A 814 50.59 27.95 -38.99
CA VAL A 814 50.57 28.79 -40.21
C VAL A 814 49.98 30.18 -39.91
N GLY A 815 48.91 30.25 -39.12
CA GLY A 815 48.32 31.53 -38.69
C GLY A 815 49.25 32.35 -37.81
N GLY A 816 49.89 31.74 -36.81
CA GLY A 816 50.87 32.39 -35.94
C GLY A 816 52.11 32.85 -36.70
N ALA A 817 52.64 32.03 -37.60
CA ALA A 817 53.76 32.39 -38.47
C ALA A 817 53.40 33.54 -39.43
N GLY A 818 52.21 33.49 -40.05
CA GLY A 818 51.71 34.56 -40.92
C GLY A 818 51.54 35.88 -40.18
N LEU A 819 51.05 35.87 -38.94
CA LEU A 819 50.91 37.06 -38.11
C LEU A 819 52.27 37.64 -37.69
N LEU A 820 53.26 36.81 -37.35
CA LEU A 820 54.64 37.25 -37.11
C LEU A 820 55.29 37.85 -38.37
N LEU A 821 55.06 37.26 -39.54
CA LEU A 821 55.60 37.73 -40.81
C LEU A 821 54.96 39.08 -41.21
N LEU A 822 53.65 39.25 -40.99
CA LEU A 822 52.95 40.52 -41.15
C LEU A 822 53.53 41.62 -40.22
N LEU A 823 53.75 41.30 -38.94
CA LEU A 823 54.36 42.22 -37.97
C LEU A 823 55.81 42.59 -38.35
N ALA A 824 56.59 41.62 -38.85
CA ALA A 824 57.95 41.86 -39.35
C ALA A 824 57.96 42.79 -40.57
N VAL A 825 57.05 42.59 -41.53
CA VAL A 825 56.90 43.45 -42.72
C VAL A 825 56.47 44.87 -42.33
N LEU A 826 55.52 45.01 -41.39
CA LEU A 826 55.11 46.32 -40.86
C LEU A 826 56.25 47.04 -40.10
N GLY A 827 57.11 46.28 -39.41
CA GLY A 827 58.33 46.82 -38.79
C GLY A 827 59.35 47.32 -39.83
N LEU A 828 59.63 46.52 -40.86
CA LEU A 828 60.53 46.87 -41.96
C LEU A 828 60.01 48.07 -42.77
N ALA A 829 58.69 48.19 -42.93
CA ALA A 829 58.04 49.32 -43.59
C ALA A 829 58.12 50.67 -42.81
N ARG A 830 58.63 50.65 -41.56
CA ARG A 830 58.69 51.83 -40.66
C ARG A 830 57.36 52.59 -40.49
N THR A 831 56.23 51.90 -40.63
CA THR A 831 54.92 52.48 -40.30
C THR A 831 54.87 52.78 -38.80
N GLY A 832 54.60 54.04 -38.42
CA GLY A 832 54.73 54.55 -37.05
C GLY A 832 53.67 54.09 -36.05
N LEU A 833 53.42 52.79 -35.96
CA LEU A 833 52.55 52.19 -34.93
C LEU A 833 53.23 52.29 -33.55
N SER A 834 52.48 52.70 -32.54
CA SER A 834 53.03 52.86 -31.19
C SER A 834 53.44 51.51 -30.55
N PHE A 835 54.49 51.54 -29.74
CA PHE A 835 55.05 50.40 -29.01
C PHE A 835 53.99 49.59 -28.21
N LYS A 836 52.89 50.23 -27.79
CA LYS A 836 51.80 49.61 -27.02
C LYS A 836 50.97 48.58 -27.80
N LEU A 837 51.01 48.55 -29.15
CA LEU A 837 50.36 47.50 -29.94
C LEU A 837 51.26 46.29 -30.22
N TRP A 838 52.58 46.49 -30.28
CA TRP A 838 53.54 45.46 -30.68
C TRP A 838 53.61 44.29 -29.68
N VAL A 839 53.71 44.60 -28.39
CA VAL A 839 53.84 43.61 -27.31
C VAL A 839 52.68 42.61 -27.26
N PRO A 840 51.39 43.01 -27.17
CA PRO A 840 50.28 42.05 -27.12
C PRO A 840 50.14 41.25 -28.43
N SER A 841 50.36 41.88 -29.59
CA SER A 841 50.24 41.21 -30.89
C SER A 841 51.30 40.13 -31.08
N GLY A 842 52.55 40.41 -30.71
CA GLY A 842 53.64 39.44 -30.73
C GLY A 842 53.46 38.31 -29.71
N ALA A 843 52.92 38.61 -28.52
CA ALA A 843 52.61 37.59 -27.52
C ALA A 843 51.53 36.61 -28.02
N ILE A 844 50.41 37.11 -28.55
CA ILE A 844 49.34 36.28 -29.11
C ILE A 844 49.87 35.37 -30.23
N ALA A 845 50.68 35.92 -31.15
CA ALA A 845 51.25 35.16 -32.25
C ALA A 845 52.21 34.06 -31.75
N ALA A 846 53.05 34.35 -30.75
CA ALA A 846 53.96 33.37 -30.15
C ALA A 846 53.21 32.27 -29.39
N THR A 847 52.17 32.61 -28.62
CA THR A 847 51.35 31.64 -27.89
C THR A 847 50.58 30.71 -28.84
N ALA A 848 50.01 31.23 -29.93
CA ALA A 848 49.34 30.41 -30.95
C ALA A 848 50.30 29.42 -31.63
N LEU A 849 51.52 29.87 -31.97
CA LEU A 849 52.54 29.04 -32.61
C LEU A 849 53.07 27.96 -31.63
N ALA A 850 53.22 28.29 -30.34
CA ALA A 850 53.61 27.34 -29.30
C ALA A 850 52.54 26.26 -29.05
N ILE A 851 51.26 26.65 -28.93
CA ILE A 851 50.14 25.69 -28.77
C ILE A 851 50.03 24.79 -30.00
N GLY A 852 50.12 25.35 -31.21
CA GLY A 852 50.12 24.59 -32.45
C GLY A 852 51.27 23.57 -32.52
N LEU A 853 52.49 23.97 -32.15
CA LEU A 853 53.64 23.06 -32.07
C LEU A 853 53.41 21.91 -31.07
N ILE A 854 52.95 22.20 -29.85
CA ILE A 854 52.64 21.19 -28.83
C ILE A 854 51.58 20.20 -29.35
N TRP A 855 50.53 20.68 -30.02
CA TRP A 855 49.47 19.84 -30.59
C TRP A 855 49.93 19.02 -31.81
N THR A 856 50.96 19.46 -32.54
CA THR A 856 51.59 18.65 -33.62
C THR A 856 52.68 17.68 -33.15
N GLN A 857 53.13 17.76 -31.89
CA GLN A 857 54.21 16.90 -31.33
C GLN A 857 53.75 15.97 -30.19
N ALA A 858 52.45 15.93 -29.87
CA ALA A 858 51.91 15.00 -28.89
C ALA A 858 52.11 13.53 -29.35
N PRO A 859 52.81 12.68 -28.57
CA PRO A 859 53.10 11.31 -28.98
C PRO A 859 51.85 10.42 -28.93
N SER A 860 51.70 9.54 -29.92
CA SER A 860 50.63 8.55 -29.98
C SER A 860 50.83 7.44 -28.94
N TYR A 861 49.92 7.33 -27.97
CA TYR A 861 49.84 6.15 -27.11
C TYR A 861 49.41 4.93 -27.95
N PRO A 862 50.05 3.76 -27.79
CA PRO A 862 49.66 2.56 -28.52
C PRO A 862 48.35 1.99 -27.97
N ALA A 863 47.43 1.62 -28.86
CA ALA A 863 46.27 0.82 -28.49
C ALA A 863 46.71 -0.62 -28.18
N ALA A 864 46.28 -1.16 -27.04
CA ALA A 864 46.42 -2.59 -26.76
C ALA A 864 45.37 -3.37 -27.56
N THR A 865 45.83 -4.25 -28.46
CA THR A 865 44.98 -5.00 -29.38
C THR A 865 44.23 -6.12 -28.66
N ALA A 866 42.92 -6.23 -28.90
CA ALA A 866 42.18 -7.44 -28.54
C ALA A 866 42.53 -8.59 -29.51
N ILE A 867 43.04 -9.69 -28.97
CA ILE A 867 43.14 -10.98 -29.69
C ILE A 867 42.62 -12.05 -28.71
N ALA A 868 41.52 -12.70 -29.07
CA ALA A 868 40.98 -13.86 -28.35
C ALA A 868 41.77 -15.12 -28.72
N PHE A 869 41.62 -16.21 -27.95
CA PHE A 869 41.55 -17.58 -28.51
C PHE A 869 41.07 -18.59 -27.45
N HIS A 870 40.52 -19.71 -27.90
CA HIS A 870 40.41 -20.95 -27.11
C HIS A 870 41.74 -21.75 -27.16
N ALA A 871 41.86 -22.78 -26.33
CA ALA A 871 43.07 -23.59 -26.13
C ALA A 871 43.66 -24.20 -27.44
N ALA A 872 44.93 -24.66 -27.51
CA ALA A 872 45.74 -25.29 -26.45
C ALA A 872 47.28 -25.31 -26.75
N SER A 873 47.99 -26.28 -26.12
CA SER A 873 49.37 -26.78 -26.30
C SER A 873 50.58 -25.95 -25.83
N ASP A 874 51.14 -26.41 -24.70
CA ASP A 874 52.53 -26.90 -24.49
C ASP A 874 53.78 -25.98 -24.44
N GLU A 875 54.61 -26.26 -23.40
CA GLU A 875 56.09 -26.22 -23.30
C GLU A 875 56.89 -24.93 -23.66
N ALA A 876 57.86 -24.42 -22.89
CA ALA A 876 58.62 -24.98 -21.75
C ALA A 876 59.49 -23.92 -21.01
N LYS A 877 59.86 -24.22 -19.74
CA LYS A 877 61.09 -23.78 -18.99
C LYS A 877 61.27 -22.28 -18.63
N SER A 878 61.96 -21.88 -17.55
CA SER A 878 62.44 -22.58 -16.32
C SER A 878 62.99 -21.55 -15.29
N GLU A 879 63.25 -22.00 -14.05
CA GLU A 879 64.14 -21.38 -13.03
C GLU A 879 63.65 -20.07 -12.32
N ASP A 880 63.75 -19.91 -10.99
CA ASP A 880 64.18 -20.84 -9.91
C ASP A 880 63.75 -20.39 -8.49
N GLN A 881 63.73 -21.34 -7.52
CA GLN A 881 63.68 -21.22 -6.03
C GLN A 881 62.50 -20.43 -5.39
N THR A 882 61.83 -20.85 -4.29
CA THR A 882 61.83 -22.01 -3.35
C THR A 882 60.45 -22.02 -2.64
N ASP A 883 59.97 -22.92 -1.76
CA ASP A 883 60.34 -24.20 -1.08
C ASP A 883 58.99 -24.74 -0.47
N SER A 884 58.79 -25.96 0.04
CA SER A 884 59.31 -27.33 -0.16
C SER A 884 58.45 -28.32 0.69
N GLU A 885 58.47 -29.62 0.36
CA GLU A 885 57.73 -30.77 0.95
C GLU A 885 56.31 -31.03 0.36
N ARG A 886 55.97 -32.15 -0.32
CA ARG A 886 56.06 -33.63 -0.09
C ARG A 886 54.91 -34.19 0.77
N ILE A 887 54.24 -35.34 0.54
CA ILE A 887 54.32 -36.49 -0.42
C ILE A 887 52.95 -37.26 -0.35
N GLU A 888 52.43 -38.23 -1.13
CA GLU A 888 52.69 -39.15 -2.30
C GLU A 888 51.29 -39.29 -3.02
N GLU A 889 50.98 -39.68 -4.28
CA GLU A 889 51.53 -40.52 -5.39
C GLU A 889 50.77 -41.87 -5.63
N ALA A 890 49.80 -41.91 -6.58
CA ALA A 890 49.26 -43.14 -7.23
C ALA A 890 48.42 -42.86 -8.51
N GLN A 891 48.43 -43.74 -9.53
CA GLN A 891 47.88 -43.47 -10.88
C GLN A 891 47.30 -44.70 -11.66
N LEU A 892 46.24 -44.46 -12.47
CA LEU A 892 45.95 -45.02 -13.83
C LEU A 892 45.71 -46.57 -14.01
N PRO A 893 45.39 -47.13 -15.22
CA PRO A 893 44.96 -46.55 -16.52
C PRO A 893 43.75 -47.22 -17.30
N SER A 894 43.14 -46.42 -18.21
CA SER A 894 42.77 -46.62 -19.65
C SER A 894 41.76 -47.65 -20.26
N ASP A 895 41.31 -47.26 -21.49
CA ASP A 895 40.63 -47.97 -22.62
C ASP A 895 39.09 -48.24 -22.58
N GLY A 896 38.31 -48.17 -23.69
CA GLY A 896 38.59 -47.60 -25.04
C GLY A 896 37.63 -48.03 -26.21
N ILE A 897 37.26 -47.09 -27.11
CA ILE A 897 36.84 -47.25 -28.56
C ILE A 897 35.46 -47.91 -28.90
N ASP A 898 34.67 -47.59 -29.96
CA ASP A 898 34.41 -46.39 -30.83
C ASP A 898 33.22 -46.65 -31.85
N LEU A 899 32.81 -45.63 -32.64
CA LEU A 899 32.17 -45.61 -34.00
C LEU A 899 30.62 -45.63 -34.30
N PHE A 900 30.25 -44.78 -35.28
CA PHE A 900 29.11 -44.75 -36.27
C PHE A 900 27.77 -43.95 -36.09
N ALA A 901 27.78 -42.69 -36.58
CA ALA A 901 26.85 -41.87 -37.40
C ALA A 901 25.33 -42.20 -37.72
N GLY A 902 24.50 -41.13 -37.94
CA GLY A 902 23.20 -41.22 -38.70
C GLY A 902 22.19 -40.03 -38.70
N ALA A 903 22.33 -39.09 -39.65
CA ALA A 903 21.55 -37.88 -40.08
C ALA A 903 19.99 -37.66 -39.95
N GLU A 904 19.61 -36.36 -40.04
CA GLU A 904 18.41 -35.69 -40.68
C GLU A 904 17.02 -35.51 -39.98
N SER A 905 16.06 -34.81 -40.63
CA SER A 905 15.15 -33.78 -40.02
C SER A 905 13.72 -33.58 -40.61
N GLU A 906 12.92 -32.67 -40.01
CA GLU A 906 11.70 -31.93 -40.48
C GLU A 906 10.23 -32.41 -40.20
N SER A 907 9.47 -31.52 -39.51
CA SER A 907 8.19 -30.84 -39.89
C SER A 907 6.80 -31.50 -40.16
N ALA A 908 5.74 -30.86 -39.60
CA ALA A 908 4.36 -30.59 -40.11
C ALA A 908 3.15 -31.59 -40.11
N ALA A 909 2.12 -31.22 -39.32
CA ALA A 909 0.68 -30.96 -39.65
C ALA A 909 -0.39 -32.03 -40.11
N ALA A 910 -1.49 -32.09 -39.29
CA ALA A 910 -2.94 -31.96 -39.63
C ALA A 910 -3.88 -33.12 -40.12
N LYS A 911 -5.07 -33.21 -39.46
CA LYS A 911 -6.41 -33.79 -39.84
C LYS A 911 -6.54 -35.32 -40.07
N GLY A 912 -7.69 -36.00 -39.86
CA GLY A 912 -9.02 -35.62 -39.31
C GLY A 912 -10.12 -36.71 -39.50
N GLN A 913 -11.37 -36.47 -39.07
CA GLN A 913 -12.62 -37.29 -39.24
C GLN A 913 -12.72 -38.65 -38.49
N VAL A 914 -13.90 -39.32 -38.33
CA VAL A 914 -15.29 -38.97 -37.89
C VAL A 914 -16.18 -40.23 -38.06
N GLU A 915 -17.05 -40.56 -37.08
CA GLU A 915 -18.34 -41.27 -37.33
C GLU A 915 -19.34 -41.01 -36.16
N LEU A 916 -20.65 -41.18 -36.39
CA LEU A 916 -21.75 -40.92 -35.44
C LEU A 916 -22.62 -42.17 -35.23
N GLN A 917 -23.28 -42.27 -34.06
CA GLN A 917 -24.71 -42.57 -34.06
C GLN A 917 -25.45 -41.94 -32.86
N VAL A 918 -26.78 -41.94 -32.93
CA VAL A 918 -27.68 -41.01 -32.23
C VAL A 918 -28.90 -41.76 -31.70
N GLN A 919 -29.34 -41.45 -30.47
CA GLN A 919 -30.77 -41.33 -30.19
C GLN A 919 -31.09 -40.42 -28.99
N MET A 920 -32.28 -39.82 -29.06
CA MET A 920 -32.88 -38.95 -28.05
C MET A 920 -33.77 -39.81 -27.11
N GLU A 921 -34.16 -39.30 -25.93
CA GLU A 921 -35.52 -38.76 -25.72
C GLU A 921 -35.78 -38.29 -24.27
N SER A 922 -36.70 -37.34 -24.18
CA SER A 922 -37.24 -36.53 -23.08
C SER A 922 -37.61 -37.19 -21.73
N ALA A 923 -37.74 -36.31 -20.72
CA ALA A 923 -38.92 -36.14 -19.83
C ALA A 923 -38.73 -36.28 -18.29
N GLU A 924 -39.21 -35.23 -17.60
CA GLU A 924 -39.98 -35.19 -16.34
C GLU A 924 -39.37 -35.51 -14.95
N ARG A 925 -39.57 -34.53 -14.05
CA ARG A 925 -39.64 -34.60 -12.57
C ARG A 925 -40.86 -35.48 -12.15
N PRO A 926 -40.97 -36.06 -10.93
CA PRO A 926 -40.61 -35.41 -9.65
C PRO A 926 -40.11 -36.32 -8.49
N ALA A 927 -39.98 -35.69 -7.32
CA ALA A 927 -39.76 -36.26 -5.97
C ALA A 927 -41.01 -37.05 -5.46
N PRO A 928 -41.07 -37.69 -4.25
CA PRO A 928 -40.34 -37.36 -3.00
C PRO A 928 -39.84 -38.55 -2.13
N GLU A 929 -39.61 -38.27 -0.84
CA GLU A 929 -39.07 -39.12 0.24
C GLU A 929 -39.86 -40.43 0.55
N PRO A 930 -39.34 -41.30 1.44
CA PRO A 930 -39.82 -41.23 2.83
C PRO A 930 -38.82 -41.55 3.98
N ALA A 931 -38.84 -40.69 5.00
CA ALA A 931 -38.79 -40.90 6.45
C ALA A 931 -38.25 -42.20 7.13
N MET A 932 -37.44 -41.96 8.18
CA MET A 932 -37.37 -42.66 9.49
C MET A 932 -37.02 -44.17 9.62
N GLN A 933 -35.84 -44.42 10.24
CA GLN A 933 -35.59 -45.15 11.52
C GLN A 933 -36.52 -46.28 12.04
N PRO A 934 -36.07 -47.13 13.00
CA PRO A 934 -34.72 -47.66 13.29
C PRO A 934 -34.70 -49.19 13.54
N ARG A 935 -33.53 -49.84 13.63
CA ARG A 935 -33.39 -51.20 14.25
C ARG A 935 -32.14 -51.41 15.10
N ARG A 936 -32.25 -52.39 16.01
CA ARG A 936 -31.37 -52.70 17.15
C ARG A 936 -30.49 -53.93 16.91
N ASN A 937 -29.36 -53.95 17.64
CA ASN A 937 -28.65 -55.11 18.21
C ASN A 937 -28.18 -56.26 17.30
N MET A 938 -26.86 -56.47 17.28
CA MET A 938 -26.16 -57.68 17.80
C MET A 938 -24.64 -57.39 17.78
N ALA A 939 -23.74 -58.06 18.51
CA ALA A 939 -23.70 -58.70 19.83
C ALA A 939 -22.40 -59.53 19.91
N VAL A 940 -21.56 -59.26 20.91
CA VAL A 940 -20.71 -60.23 21.66
C VAL A 940 -19.68 -61.09 20.90
N ALA A 941 -18.41 -60.94 21.31
CA ALA A 941 -17.46 -62.05 21.43
C ALA A 941 -16.74 -61.94 22.80
N ALA A 942 -16.46 -63.07 23.48
CA ALA A 942 -15.89 -63.07 24.83
C ALA A 942 -15.13 -64.38 25.17
N GLY A 943 -14.17 -64.27 26.10
CA GLY A 943 -13.42 -65.38 26.70
C GLY A 943 -11.89 -65.20 26.59
N ASN A 944 -11.06 -65.59 27.56
CA ASN A 944 -11.34 -66.15 28.90
C ASN A 944 -10.18 -65.86 29.88
N ALA A 945 -10.46 -65.95 31.19
CA ALA A 945 -9.53 -65.75 32.32
C ALA A 945 -8.90 -67.12 32.79
N PRO A 946 -8.31 -67.34 34.01
CA PRO A 946 -8.18 -66.49 35.23
C PRO A 946 -6.86 -66.66 36.06
N SER A 947 -6.92 -66.20 37.34
CA SER A 947 -6.05 -66.51 38.51
C SER A 947 -4.69 -65.77 38.64
N ALA A 948 -4.20 -65.40 39.85
CA ALA A 948 -4.76 -65.47 41.22
C ALA A 948 -4.12 -64.42 42.19
N ALA A 949 -4.65 -64.29 43.41
CA ALA A 949 -4.10 -63.54 44.56
C ALA A 949 -4.17 -64.43 45.84
N PRO A 950 -3.48 -64.16 46.99
CA PRO A 950 -3.85 -63.05 47.92
C PRO A 950 -2.72 -62.51 48.86
N SER A 951 -3.13 -61.73 49.90
CA SER A 951 -2.61 -61.60 51.30
C SER A 951 -1.78 -60.39 51.79
N VAL A 952 -2.50 -59.39 52.35
CA VAL A 952 -2.40 -58.73 53.69
C VAL A 952 -1.08 -58.75 54.51
N ALA A 953 -0.61 -57.54 54.93
CA ALA A 953 -0.02 -57.16 56.25
C ALA A 953 0.19 -55.61 56.29
N GLU A 954 -0.48 -54.81 57.13
CA GLU A 954 -0.19 -54.38 58.53
C GLU A 954 0.83 -53.21 58.73
N LEU A 955 0.48 -52.27 59.63
CA LEU A 955 1.24 -51.07 60.06
C LEU A 955 1.85 -51.29 61.47
N PRO A 956 2.91 -50.56 61.89
CA PRO A 956 2.70 -49.55 62.95
C PRO A 956 3.67 -48.33 63.05
N THR A 957 3.08 -47.14 63.22
CA THR A 957 3.41 -45.98 64.12
C THR A 957 4.83 -45.57 64.60
N SER A 958 4.97 -44.25 64.88
CA SER A 958 5.89 -43.55 65.82
C SER A 958 7.33 -43.19 65.32
N SER A 959 8.00 -42.10 65.71
CA SER A 959 7.64 -40.89 66.52
C SER A 959 8.59 -39.69 66.29
N ASP A 960 8.14 -38.48 66.67
CA ASP A 960 8.87 -37.21 66.93
C ASP A 960 9.92 -37.32 68.08
N PRO A 961 10.73 -36.29 68.49
CA PRO A 961 10.95 -34.93 67.94
C PRO A 961 12.43 -34.41 67.96
N ALA A 962 12.63 -33.11 67.67
CA ALA A 962 13.47 -32.11 68.41
C ALA A 962 14.48 -31.24 67.61
N ALA A 963 14.79 -30.05 68.14
CA ALA A 963 15.76 -29.06 67.63
C ALA A 963 16.61 -28.43 68.76
N PRO A 964 17.78 -27.83 68.46
CA PRO A 964 18.11 -26.47 68.95
C PRO A 964 18.83 -25.59 67.87
N ILE A 965 18.55 -24.29 67.71
CA ILE A 965 18.97 -23.09 68.49
C ILE A 965 20.49 -22.76 68.40
N GLU A 966 20.82 -21.60 67.79
CA GLU A 966 21.90 -20.61 68.09
C GLU A 966 22.33 -19.85 66.81
N SER A 967 22.86 -18.61 66.82
CA SER A 967 22.87 -17.54 67.83
C SER A 967 23.08 -16.16 67.15
N ALA A 968 23.02 -15.05 67.91
CA ALA A 968 22.85 -13.69 67.37
C ALA A 968 24.13 -12.85 67.21
N SER A 969 24.08 -11.81 66.39
CA SER A 969 24.92 -10.60 66.57
C SER A 969 24.16 -9.32 66.18
N ARG A 970 24.62 -8.16 66.69
CA ARG A 970 23.97 -6.83 66.57
C ARG A 970 24.98 -5.75 66.23
N GLN A 971 24.63 -4.82 65.34
CA GLN A 971 24.96 -3.38 65.39
C GLN A 971 24.25 -2.66 64.23
N ARG A 972 23.90 -1.37 64.24
CA ARG A 972 23.44 -0.36 65.23
C ARG A 972 23.26 0.91 64.36
N TYR A 973 22.15 1.65 64.49
CA TYR A 973 21.92 2.87 63.70
C TYR A 973 22.85 4.03 64.09
N THR A 974 23.11 4.92 63.13
CA THR A 974 23.36 6.36 63.36
C THR A 974 22.57 7.16 62.32
N ILE A 975 21.98 8.28 62.73
CA ILE A 975 21.34 9.28 61.86
C ILE A 975 22.14 10.57 62.00
N ASP A 976 22.32 11.34 60.92
CA ASP A 976 22.69 12.76 61.02
C ASP A 976 22.03 13.58 59.90
N GLN A 977 21.95 14.90 60.07
CA GLN A 977 21.16 15.82 59.22
C GLN A 977 21.94 17.08 58.78
N PRO A 978 21.42 17.89 57.83
CA PRO A 978 22.26 18.67 56.92
C PRO A 978 22.66 20.06 57.44
N LYS A 979 23.60 20.69 56.72
CA LYS A 979 23.88 22.13 56.77
C LYS A 979 24.07 22.72 55.38
N ALA A 980 23.58 23.93 55.20
CA ALA A 980 23.78 24.77 54.02
C ALA A 980 24.59 26.02 54.36
N VAL A 981 25.28 26.59 53.37
CA VAL A 981 25.78 27.97 53.34
C VAL A 981 25.60 28.50 51.91
N ALA A 982 25.32 29.80 51.75
CA ALA A 982 25.03 30.44 50.47
C ALA A 982 25.98 31.62 50.19
N GLY A 983 25.99 32.11 48.94
CA GLY A 983 26.46 33.45 48.60
C GLY A 983 27.35 33.56 47.36
N GLY A 984 26.96 34.44 46.42
CA GLY A 984 27.76 34.80 45.24
C GLY A 984 26.87 35.18 44.06
N ALA A 985 26.94 36.43 43.58
CA ALA A 985 26.07 36.94 42.51
C ALA A 985 26.87 37.65 41.42
N GLY A 986 26.44 37.57 40.16
CA GLY A 986 26.93 38.46 39.11
C GLY A 986 26.76 38.03 37.65
N LYS A 987 25.80 38.67 36.96
CA LYS A 987 25.69 38.89 35.49
C LYS A 987 25.36 37.69 34.57
N GLN A 988 24.37 37.93 33.71
CA GLN A 988 24.12 37.21 32.45
C GLN A 988 25.13 37.59 31.36
N PRO A 989 25.29 36.74 30.34
CA PRO A 989 24.99 37.14 28.95
C PRO A 989 23.71 36.49 28.39
N LYS A 990 23.25 36.96 27.23
CA LYS A 990 22.32 36.23 26.33
C LYS A 990 23.14 35.38 25.34
N GLU A 991 22.45 34.49 24.59
CA GLU A 991 22.92 33.48 23.60
C GLU A 991 22.95 32.04 24.17
N THR A 992 22.39 31.01 23.53
CA THR A 992 21.58 30.90 22.29
C THR A 992 20.45 29.86 22.47
N ARG A 993 19.36 29.95 21.70
CA ARG A 993 18.41 28.83 21.55
C ARG A 993 18.99 27.78 20.60
N ASP A 994 19.86 26.92 21.10
CA ASP A 994 20.22 25.64 20.46
C ASP A 994 20.89 24.72 21.50
N THR A 995 20.12 23.77 22.02
CA THR A 995 20.48 22.52 22.74
C THR A 995 19.28 22.03 23.54
N LEU A 996 18.23 21.59 22.84
CA LEU A 996 17.35 20.57 23.43
C LEU A 996 18.19 19.30 23.54
N ILE A 997 18.54 18.90 24.77
CA ILE A 997 19.39 17.73 24.99
C ILE A 997 18.61 16.49 24.56
N ALA A 998 18.98 15.94 23.41
CA ALA A 998 18.67 14.57 23.06
C ALA A 998 19.18 13.68 24.20
N ARG A 999 18.25 13.16 25.00
CA ARG A 999 18.54 11.99 25.84
C ARG A 999 18.53 10.80 24.91
N ASP A 1000 19.58 9.98 24.96
CA ASP A 1000 19.59 8.66 24.35
C ASP A 1000 18.47 7.81 24.96
N VAL A 1001 17.28 7.86 24.38
CA VAL A 1001 16.22 6.90 24.64
C VAL A 1001 16.58 5.65 23.85
N GLN A 1002 17.42 4.81 24.45
CA GLN A 1002 17.61 3.43 24.00
C GLN A 1002 16.22 2.81 23.75
N PRO A 1003 15.97 2.18 22.59
CA PRO A 1003 14.67 1.59 22.27
C PRO A 1003 14.30 0.58 23.35
N GLY A 1004 13.18 0.85 24.03
CA GLY A 1004 12.83 0.18 25.28
C GLY A 1004 12.51 -1.29 25.06
N ARG A 1005 13.47 -2.17 25.35
CA ARG A 1005 13.27 -3.63 25.41
C ARG A 1005 12.45 -4.02 26.64
N PHE A 1006 11.19 -3.59 26.67
CA PHE A 1006 10.21 -3.87 27.73
C PHE A 1006 9.69 -5.31 27.63
N VAL A 1007 10.57 -6.29 27.87
CA VAL A 1007 10.18 -7.70 28.04
C VAL A 1007 9.46 -7.84 29.38
N ARG A 1008 8.12 -7.87 29.35
CA ARG A 1008 7.27 -7.91 30.54
C ARG A 1008 6.73 -9.33 30.76
N GLN A 1009 7.38 -10.07 31.66
CA GLN A 1009 6.85 -11.34 32.20
C GLN A 1009 6.13 -11.08 33.53
N TYR A 1010 4.80 -11.01 33.51
CA TYR A 1010 4.01 -10.60 34.66
C TYR A 1010 4.03 -11.61 35.82
N ALA A 1011 4.15 -12.91 35.52
CA ALA A 1011 4.17 -13.98 36.52
C ALA A 1011 5.34 -13.89 37.55
N ARG A 1012 6.42 -13.13 37.26
CA ARG A 1012 7.56 -12.97 38.17
C ARG A 1012 7.46 -11.80 39.16
N LEU A 1013 6.43 -10.96 39.09
CA LEU A 1013 6.29 -9.82 40.01
C LEU A 1013 5.95 -10.18 41.46
N LEU A 1014 5.81 -11.47 41.78
CA LEU A 1014 5.65 -12.02 43.13
C LEU A 1014 6.95 -11.96 44.00
N GLY A 1015 7.92 -11.09 43.67
CA GLY A 1015 9.31 -11.19 44.15
C GLY A 1015 10.09 -9.89 44.39
N ARG A 1016 9.70 -9.12 45.42
CA ARG A 1016 10.47 -8.05 46.12
C ARG A 1016 10.76 -6.72 45.39
N SER A 1017 10.20 -5.65 45.97
CA SER A 1017 11.02 -4.59 46.60
C SER A 1017 10.31 -4.01 47.83
N PRO A 1018 10.96 -3.90 49.01
CA PRO A 1018 10.33 -3.41 50.22
C PRO A 1018 10.24 -1.87 50.20
N GLY A 1019 9.24 -1.33 49.50
CA GLY A 1019 8.98 0.11 49.44
C GLY A 1019 7.96 0.55 48.39
N SER A 1020 7.73 -0.24 47.34
CA SER A 1020 6.69 0.02 46.33
C SER A 1020 5.32 -0.41 46.84
N SER A 1021 4.41 0.55 47.06
CA SER A 1021 3.00 0.29 47.37
C SER A 1021 2.20 -0.05 46.11
N VAL A 1022 2.63 -1.09 45.38
CA VAL A 1022 1.85 -1.74 44.33
C VAL A 1022 1.38 -3.07 44.88
N THR A 1023 0.09 -3.17 45.17
CA THR A 1023 -0.53 -4.42 45.62
C THR A 1023 -0.45 -5.45 44.48
N PRO A 1024 0.06 -6.68 44.68
CA PRO A 1024 0.11 -7.67 43.62
C PRO A 1024 -1.30 -8.21 43.32
N THR A 1025 -2.01 -7.59 42.38
CA THR A 1025 -3.28 -8.10 41.88
C THR A 1025 -3.02 -9.34 41.01
N GLU A 1026 -3.71 -10.45 41.26
CA GLU A 1026 -3.51 -11.72 40.54
C GLU A 1026 -4.07 -11.71 39.09
N SER A 1027 -4.41 -10.54 38.57
CA SER A 1027 -5.23 -10.30 37.37
C SER A 1027 -4.44 -9.82 36.14
N ALA A 1028 -3.19 -10.25 35.98
CA ALA A 1028 -2.45 -10.01 34.74
C ALA A 1028 -3.08 -10.83 33.59
N ALA A 1029 -3.95 -10.18 32.80
CA ALA A 1029 -4.57 -10.80 31.63
C ALA A 1029 -3.52 -11.09 30.55
N THR A 1030 -2.67 -10.11 30.23
CA THR A 1030 -1.41 -10.31 29.52
C THR A 1030 -0.39 -10.90 30.49
N ILE A 1031 0.09 -12.12 30.25
CA ILE A 1031 1.08 -12.79 31.11
C ILE A 1031 2.52 -12.62 30.59
N TYR A 1032 2.66 -12.45 29.28
CA TYR A 1032 3.93 -12.19 28.61
C TYR A 1032 3.75 -11.17 27.48
N TRP A 1033 4.63 -10.18 27.42
CA TRP A 1033 4.71 -9.20 26.33
C TRP A 1033 6.17 -8.95 25.97
N GLU A 1034 6.54 -9.25 24.73
CA GLU A 1034 7.86 -9.02 24.16
C GLU A 1034 7.67 -8.40 22.77
N PRO A 1035 7.49 -7.07 22.68
CA PRO A 1035 7.04 -6.38 21.46
C PRO A 1035 8.12 -6.27 20.37
N TYR A 1036 9.37 -6.56 20.71
CA TYR A 1036 10.52 -6.59 19.82
C TYR A 1036 11.42 -7.77 20.17
N VAL A 1037 11.68 -8.60 19.16
CA VAL A 1037 12.61 -9.73 19.16
C VAL A 1037 13.31 -9.74 17.82
N LYS A 1038 14.64 -9.90 17.81
CA LYS A 1038 15.38 -10.20 16.59
C LYS A 1038 15.74 -11.68 16.56
N LEU A 1039 15.41 -12.36 15.46
CA LEU A 1039 15.96 -13.66 15.10
C LEU A 1039 17.19 -13.43 14.22
N ASP A 1040 18.19 -14.31 14.37
CA ASP A 1040 19.30 -14.40 13.41
C ASP A 1040 18.93 -15.33 12.24
N ALA A 1041 19.90 -15.62 11.37
CA ALA A 1041 19.70 -16.47 10.20
C ALA A 1041 19.39 -17.95 10.53
N SER A 1042 19.35 -18.36 11.79
CA SER A 1042 18.79 -19.66 12.19
C SER A 1042 17.26 -19.68 12.18
N GLY A 1043 16.60 -18.51 12.14
CA GLY A 1043 15.14 -18.40 12.17
C GLY A 1043 14.48 -18.96 13.43
N THR A 1044 15.21 -19.21 14.53
CA THR A 1044 14.64 -19.88 15.72
C THR A 1044 14.87 -19.13 17.03
N LYS A 1045 13.91 -19.25 17.96
CA LYS A 1045 14.03 -18.81 19.36
C LYS A 1045 13.13 -19.64 20.27
N THR A 1046 13.69 -20.17 21.36
CA THR A 1046 12.90 -20.68 22.49
C THR A 1046 12.62 -19.53 23.46
N ILE A 1047 11.36 -19.40 23.87
CA ILE A 1047 10.88 -18.36 24.78
C ILE A 1047 10.26 -19.05 25.99
N THR A 1048 10.80 -18.79 27.18
CA THR A 1048 10.35 -19.42 28.42
C THR A 1048 9.57 -18.43 29.29
N PHE A 1049 8.38 -18.81 29.74
CA PHE A 1049 7.59 -18.02 30.69
C PHE A 1049 6.75 -18.88 31.64
N ASP A 1050 6.63 -18.40 32.87
CA ASP A 1050 5.84 -19.03 33.93
C ASP A 1050 4.35 -18.66 33.80
N LEU A 1051 3.45 -19.64 33.92
CA LEU A 1051 1.99 -19.42 33.96
C LEU A 1051 1.53 -18.94 35.34
N PRO A 1052 0.52 -18.05 35.44
CA PRO A 1052 -0.17 -17.78 36.69
C PRO A 1052 -0.82 -19.03 37.30
N ARG A 1053 -1.05 -19.02 38.62
CA ARG A 1053 -1.71 -20.11 39.36
C ARG A 1053 -3.23 -20.10 39.23
N ARG A 1054 -3.73 -20.05 37.98
CA ARG A 1054 -5.16 -20.08 37.65
C ARG A 1054 -5.43 -21.01 36.47
N GLU A 1055 -6.63 -21.54 36.45
CA GLU A 1055 -7.13 -22.39 35.36
C GLU A 1055 -7.77 -21.49 34.29
N THR A 1056 -7.20 -21.49 33.09
CA THR A 1056 -7.69 -20.76 31.90
C THR A 1056 -6.90 -21.22 30.65
N THR A 1057 -7.32 -20.78 29.47
CA THR A 1057 -6.52 -20.86 28.25
C THR A 1057 -5.83 -19.53 28.03
N TYR A 1058 -4.55 -19.56 27.65
CA TYR A 1058 -3.86 -18.39 27.12
C TYR A 1058 -3.67 -18.53 25.61
N ARG A 1059 -3.86 -17.46 24.86
CA ARG A 1059 -3.53 -17.36 23.44
C ARG A 1059 -2.17 -16.69 23.31
N ALA A 1060 -1.21 -17.40 22.70
CA ALA A 1060 0.06 -16.84 22.29
C ALA A 1060 -0.05 -16.39 20.83
N ILE A 1061 0.28 -15.13 20.53
CA ILE A 1061 0.19 -14.54 19.19
C ILE A 1061 1.57 -13.96 18.83
N VAL A 1062 2.15 -14.45 17.74
CA VAL A 1062 3.44 -14.00 17.18
C VAL A 1062 3.20 -13.36 15.82
N GLU A 1063 3.81 -12.19 15.60
CA GLU A 1063 3.79 -11.48 14.32
C GLU A 1063 5.21 -11.06 13.94
N ALA A 1064 5.60 -11.32 12.70
CA ALA A 1064 6.97 -11.18 12.23
C ALA A 1064 7.05 -10.46 10.88
N HIS A 1065 8.15 -9.72 10.67
CA HIS A 1065 8.53 -9.12 9.39
C HIS A 1065 10.04 -9.23 9.14
N GLY A 1066 10.45 -9.21 7.86
CA GLY A 1066 11.86 -9.19 7.48
C GLY A 1066 12.06 -9.42 5.99
N SER A 1067 12.98 -8.66 5.37
CA SER A 1067 13.37 -8.77 3.94
C SER A 1067 12.16 -8.86 3.00
N GLY A 1068 11.29 -7.84 3.10
CA GLY A 1068 10.03 -7.70 2.37
C GLY A 1068 8.96 -8.78 2.59
N ARG A 1069 9.07 -9.58 3.66
CA ARG A 1069 8.10 -10.63 4.02
C ARG A 1069 7.40 -10.30 5.33
N LEU A 1070 6.14 -10.72 5.42
CA LEU A 1070 5.30 -10.63 6.61
C LEU A 1070 4.77 -12.02 6.98
N GLY A 1071 4.49 -12.25 8.27
CA GLY A 1071 3.85 -13.46 8.74
C GLY A 1071 3.28 -13.32 10.14
N ALA A 1072 2.33 -14.19 10.48
CA ALA A 1072 1.74 -14.28 11.81
C ALA A 1072 1.35 -15.73 12.13
N ALA A 1073 1.33 -16.08 13.42
CA ALA A 1073 0.81 -17.35 13.90
C ALA A 1073 0.30 -17.19 15.34
N GLU A 1074 -0.66 -18.03 15.73
CA GLU A 1074 -1.13 -18.13 17.10
C GLU A 1074 -1.31 -19.58 17.56
N THR A 1075 -1.31 -19.78 18.87
CA THR A 1075 -1.53 -21.09 19.49
C THR A 1075 -2.14 -20.95 20.89
N LEU A 1076 -2.83 -21.99 21.35
CA LEU A 1076 -3.51 -22.04 22.65
C LEU A 1076 -2.68 -22.83 23.66
N ILE A 1077 -2.58 -22.29 24.87
CA ILE A 1077 -1.82 -22.84 26.00
C ILE A 1077 -2.80 -23.06 27.15
N ILE A 1078 -3.13 -24.33 27.41
CA ILE A 1078 -4.18 -24.71 28.37
C ILE A 1078 -3.57 -24.89 29.76
N SER A 1079 -4.01 -24.08 30.72
CA SER A 1079 -3.65 -24.18 32.15
C SER A 1079 -4.78 -24.87 32.91
N ARG A 1080 -4.58 -26.11 33.36
CA ARG A 1080 -5.57 -26.93 34.10
C ARG A 1080 -4.87 -27.85 35.11
N SER A 1081 -5.46 -28.04 36.29
CA SER A 1081 -5.02 -29.09 37.20
C SER A 1081 -5.25 -30.49 36.61
N GLY A 1082 -4.38 -31.44 36.97
CA GLY A 1082 -4.59 -32.85 36.66
C GLY A 1082 -5.63 -33.47 37.59
N GLU A 1083 -6.38 -34.43 37.06
CA GLU A 1083 -7.35 -35.27 37.80
C GLU A 1083 -6.66 -36.33 38.68
#